data_AF-A0A371PP95-F1
#
_entry.id   AF-A0A371PP95-F1
#
_cell.length_a   1.000
_cell.length_b   1.000
_cell.length_c   1.000
_cell.angle_alpha   90.00
_cell.angle_beta   90.00
_cell.angle_gamma   90.00
#
_symmetry.space_group_name_H-M   'P 1'
#
loop_
_entity.id
_entity.type
_entity.pdbx_description
1 polymer ?
#
loop_
_entity_poly.entity_id
_entity_poly.type
_entity_poly.pdbx_seq_one_letter_code
_entity_poly.pdbx_strand_id
1 'polypeptide(L)'
;MPLWICEMKKMHLYQKGLVYIGLFFIFSLSSMILFDKPANLDIELNASQYAFYLNQVKGAYSEESEHFFANESAKISETKVKLKEASDDFYDGNINESEYILISTPLEEILQYEKGYKIIYDQFIYIREEPEQRYFLYTNGWDGLISNDNLDFLYILLLLVLVTPVFCFEFESKMNSLNLTVKKGGRNQALYKIGLICITVVMLCLLHAGLKFGFYWLKYGLENGNYPLQSLSYFATSTKSSTLLETFLWLTACKLFGSLCLAILIMFVSVLFKKYAFTLFTCTALILLPYYGFRLESSKYFLPGPLGFMVSSGYFRGNEYVRNMVNGQMIFVFKEVSTMLWLYLFVITLCLCIGMSLAILIRSTNKWCEIRPRFRLRPLHLMLVICVFFLSACTPNTRAGESNIYNYSFRQSYENEYYHFYVEESEGNETRIVFEVKQTGDKQHFVRNPMTSLTRVEKTVFGNGSYVYYMKYNSDKSEIREQMNRLSIIEVNTDTFDEKIVFEKNLNTVKTSINLFKSNNKEMAFFHSVSGFFLDEENIYLVGHDEIRRVHQSTGKMSVIIRFSVLRHLAFDGQTIYYIDEKSQVVKYDTRTDIEEVIPDLVTQYFILTNNEIIFLNRKDKQKIYAMNVSDSTFRRITDVPVLEFYFDEQSIFYVSKDDLKQYRLDWA
;
A
#
# COMPACT_ATOMS: atom_id res chain seq x y z
N MET A 1 56.85 -9.09 2.07
CA MET A 1 55.48 -8.85 1.57
C MET A 1 55.01 -7.48 2.08
N PRO A 2 54.47 -6.59 1.23
CA PRO A 2 54.00 -5.28 1.69
C PRO A 2 52.83 -5.45 2.67
N LEU A 3 52.83 -4.67 3.75
CA LEU A 3 51.86 -4.73 4.87
C LEU A 3 50.40 -4.70 4.38
N TRP A 4 50.15 -3.95 3.31
CA TRP A 4 48.86 -3.88 2.61
C TRP A 4 48.33 -5.25 2.14
N ILE A 5 49.18 -6.07 1.51
CA ILE A 5 48.77 -7.40 1.01
C ILE A 5 48.46 -8.35 2.16
N CYS A 6 49.18 -8.23 3.29
CA CYS A 6 48.90 -9.02 4.48
C CYS A 6 47.53 -8.69 5.07
N GLU A 7 47.21 -7.41 5.24
CA GLU A 7 45.89 -6.97 5.75
C GLU A 7 44.76 -7.35 4.79
N MET A 8 44.98 -7.22 3.48
CA MET A 8 44.02 -7.63 2.45
C MET A 8 43.72 -9.14 2.54
N LYS A 9 44.77 -9.99 2.58
CA LYS A 9 44.58 -11.46 2.74
C LYS A 9 43.89 -11.79 4.05
N LYS A 10 44.21 -11.08 5.13
CA LYS A 10 43.56 -11.25 6.43
C LYS A 10 42.07 -11.02 6.36
N MET A 11 41.64 -9.87 5.85
CA MET A 11 40.23 -9.50 5.79
C MET A 11 39.44 -10.37 4.81
N HIS A 12 39.97 -10.57 3.60
CA HIS A 12 39.23 -11.24 2.53
C HIS A 12 39.26 -12.76 2.59
N LEU A 13 40.41 -13.37 2.93
CA LEU A 13 40.58 -14.82 2.93
C LEU A 13 40.44 -15.40 4.33
N TYR A 14 41.29 -15.00 5.28
CA TYR A 14 41.33 -15.63 6.60
C TYR A 14 40.09 -15.32 7.46
N GLN A 15 39.56 -14.10 7.36
CA GLN A 15 38.30 -13.72 8.01
C GLN A 15 37.06 -14.04 7.15
N LYS A 16 37.23 -14.79 6.05
CA LYS A 16 36.15 -15.20 5.13
C LYS A 16 35.37 -14.04 4.51
N GLY A 17 35.94 -12.84 4.41
CA GLY A 17 35.28 -11.67 3.84
C GLY A 17 34.72 -11.89 2.43
N LEU A 18 35.43 -12.62 1.56
CA LEU A 18 34.94 -12.94 0.21
C LEU A 18 33.70 -13.83 0.22
N VAL A 19 33.57 -14.74 1.19
CA VAL A 19 32.38 -15.59 1.33
C VAL A 19 31.16 -14.75 1.68
N TYR A 20 31.29 -13.82 2.64
CA TYR A 20 30.18 -12.92 3.00
C TYR A 20 29.80 -11.99 1.85
N ILE A 21 30.78 -11.47 1.10
CA ILE A 21 30.52 -10.66 -0.11
C ILE A 21 29.76 -11.49 -1.15
N GLY A 22 30.19 -12.72 -1.44
CA GLY A 22 29.51 -13.60 -2.38
C GLY A 22 28.07 -13.91 -1.96
N LEU A 23 27.87 -14.27 -0.68
CA LEU A 23 26.53 -14.50 -0.11
C LEU A 23 25.64 -13.26 -0.21
N PHE A 24 26.18 -12.06 0.06
CA PHE A 24 25.44 -10.82 -0.08
C PHE A 24 24.93 -10.63 -1.52
N PHE A 25 25.76 -10.82 -2.55
CA PHE A 25 25.31 -10.66 -3.93
C PHE A 25 24.29 -11.71 -4.35
N ILE A 26 24.44 -12.96 -3.89
CA ILE A 26 23.46 -14.03 -4.13
C ILE A 26 22.11 -13.67 -3.49
N PHE A 27 22.10 -13.29 -2.21
CA PHE A 27 20.88 -12.93 -1.51
C PHE A 27 20.26 -11.63 -2.03
N SER A 28 21.07 -10.64 -2.39
CA SER A 28 20.60 -9.39 -3.00
C SER A 28 19.89 -9.69 -4.33
N LEU A 29 20.52 -10.45 -5.22
CA LEU A 29 19.93 -10.82 -6.50
C LEU A 29 18.66 -11.67 -6.33
N SER A 30 18.69 -12.67 -5.43
CA SER A 30 17.52 -13.49 -5.12
C SER A 30 16.38 -12.67 -4.54
N SER A 31 16.68 -11.72 -3.64
CA SER A 31 15.68 -10.80 -3.08
C SER A 31 15.06 -9.90 -4.14
N MET A 32 15.86 -9.41 -5.09
CA MET A 32 15.36 -8.62 -6.21
C MET A 32 14.48 -9.46 -7.14
N ILE A 33 14.77 -10.73 -7.35
CA ILE A 33 13.92 -11.58 -8.20
C ILE A 33 12.62 -11.96 -7.49
N LEU A 34 12.67 -12.32 -6.20
CA LEU A 34 11.52 -12.84 -5.47
C LEU A 34 10.55 -11.78 -4.96
N PHE A 35 11.06 -10.61 -4.58
CA PHE A 35 10.28 -9.58 -3.87
C PHE A 35 10.09 -8.30 -4.68
N ASP A 36 10.63 -8.19 -5.88
CA ASP A 36 10.40 -7.01 -6.71
C ASP A 36 8.95 -6.94 -7.18
N LYS A 37 8.34 -5.79 -6.91
CA LYS A 37 7.00 -5.42 -7.36
C LYS A 37 7.12 -4.15 -8.20
N PRO A 38 6.44 -4.08 -9.35
CA PRO A 38 6.44 -2.85 -10.15
C PRO A 38 5.88 -1.68 -9.33
N ALA A 39 6.43 -0.49 -9.53
CA ALA A 39 5.98 0.71 -8.83
C ALA A 39 4.51 1.02 -9.16
N ASN A 40 4.13 0.85 -10.42
CA ASN A 40 2.76 0.91 -10.91
C ASN A 40 2.38 -0.44 -11.55
N LEU A 41 1.59 -1.23 -10.82
CA LEU A 41 1.11 -2.53 -11.26
C LEU A 41 0.15 -2.41 -12.46
N ASP A 42 -0.63 -1.34 -12.54
CA ASP A 42 -1.63 -1.16 -13.60
C ASP A 42 -0.94 -1.02 -14.98
N ILE A 43 0.24 -0.39 -15.02
CA ILE A 43 1.08 -0.31 -16.22
C ILE A 43 1.51 -1.72 -16.68
N GLU A 44 1.93 -2.60 -15.77
CA GLU A 44 2.37 -3.96 -16.15
C GLU A 44 1.22 -4.84 -16.62
N LEU A 45 0.07 -4.76 -15.95
CA LEU A 45 -1.12 -5.54 -16.31
C LEU A 45 -1.68 -5.14 -17.69
N ASN A 46 -1.48 -3.87 -18.10
CA ASN A 46 -1.98 -3.33 -19.36
C ASN A 46 -0.84 -2.85 -20.29
N ALA A 47 0.34 -3.48 -20.20
CA ALA A 47 1.57 -2.97 -20.82
C ALA A 47 1.47 -2.72 -22.33
N SER A 48 0.82 -3.62 -23.07
CA SER A 48 0.64 -3.47 -24.53
C SER A 48 -0.24 -2.27 -24.89
N GLN A 49 -1.35 -2.10 -24.16
CA GLN A 49 -2.30 -1.00 -24.37
C GLN A 49 -1.71 0.35 -23.92
N TYR A 50 -0.99 0.35 -22.81
CA TYR A 50 -0.26 1.53 -22.32
C TYR A 50 0.84 1.95 -23.31
N ALA A 51 1.65 1.00 -23.79
CA ALA A 51 2.72 1.28 -24.75
C ALA A 51 2.17 1.84 -26.08
N PHE A 52 1.00 1.37 -26.53
CA PHE A 52 0.32 1.89 -27.71
C PHE A 52 0.08 3.40 -27.63
N TYR A 53 -0.44 3.89 -26.49
CA TYR A 53 -0.67 5.32 -26.29
C TYR A 53 0.62 6.09 -25.96
N LEU A 54 1.51 5.54 -25.12
CA LEU A 54 2.76 6.19 -24.76
C LEU A 54 3.62 6.52 -25.98
N ASN A 55 3.67 5.62 -26.97
CA ASN A 55 4.44 5.84 -28.20
C ASN A 55 3.91 7.01 -29.05
N GLN A 56 2.65 7.41 -28.88
CA GLN A 56 2.04 8.52 -29.61
C GLN A 56 2.30 9.89 -28.95
N VAL A 57 2.48 9.93 -27.63
CA VAL A 57 2.63 11.17 -26.84
C VAL A 57 4.00 11.30 -26.16
N LYS A 58 4.97 10.44 -26.50
CA LYS A 58 6.27 10.37 -25.81
C LYS A 58 6.99 11.71 -25.80
N GLY A 59 7.43 12.13 -24.62
CA GLY A 59 8.24 13.34 -24.44
C GLY A 59 7.55 14.45 -23.65
N ALA A 60 7.92 15.69 -23.95
CA ALA A 60 7.38 16.86 -23.27
C ALA A 60 5.92 17.09 -23.62
N TYR A 61 5.21 17.79 -22.74
CA TYR A 61 3.86 18.27 -23.02
C TYR A 61 3.84 19.15 -24.28
N SER A 62 2.85 18.93 -25.14
CA SER A 62 2.57 19.77 -26.30
C SER A 62 1.06 19.99 -26.48
N GLU A 63 0.67 21.08 -27.16
CA GLU A 63 -0.74 21.31 -27.53
C GLU A 63 -1.30 20.14 -28.36
N GLU A 64 -0.46 19.50 -29.19
CA GLU A 64 -0.84 18.29 -29.94
C GLU A 64 -1.22 17.13 -29.02
N SER A 65 -0.46 16.92 -27.93
CA SER A 65 -0.77 15.88 -26.93
C SER A 65 -2.09 16.17 -26.20
N GLU A 66 -2.37 17.43 -25.89
CA GLU A 66 -3.65 17.83 -25.27
C GLU A 66 -4.84 17.59 -26.20
N HIS A 67 -4.72 18.01 -27.47
CA HIS A 67 -5.73 17.74 -28.50
C HIS A 67 -5.94 16.24 -28.72
N PHE A 68 -4.87 15.45 -28.70
CA PHE A 68 -4.95 13.99 -28.76
C PHE A 68 -5.81 13.42 -27.63
N PHE A 69 -5.52 13.80 -26.37
CA PHE A 69 -6.28 13.30 -25.22
C PHE A 69 -7.74 13.76 -25.24
N ALA A 70 -8.03 14.99 -25.66
CA ALA A 70 -9.39 15.50 -25.78
C ALA A 70 -10.20 14.72 -26.83
N ASN A 71 -9.62 14.50 -28.01
CA ASN A 71 -10.26 13.75 -29.09
C ASN A 71 -10.48 12.28 -28.73
N GLU A 72 -9.47 11.63 -28.12
CA GLU A 72 -9.57 10.23 -27.73
C GLU A 72 -10.57 10.04 -26.57
N SER A 73 -10.64 10.98 -25.62
CA SER A 73 -11.65 10.98 -24.56
C SER A 73 -13.07 11.06 -25.12
N ALA A 74 -13.29 11.97 -26.09
CA ALA A 74 -14.57 12.13 -26.76
C ALA A 74 -14.95 10.87 -27.54
N LYS A 75 -13.99 10.28 -28.27
CA LYS A 75 -14.18 9.03 -29.02
C LYS A 75 -14.56 7.87 -28.10
N ILE A 76 -13.86 7.68 -26.98
CA ILE A 76 -14.18 6.61 -26.01
C ILE A 76 -15.58 6.85 -25.41
N SER A 77 -15.90 8.08 -25.04
CA SER A 77 -17.20 8.43 -24.47
C SER A 77 -18.35 8.20 -25.45
N GLU A 78 -18.21 8.64 -26.71
CA GLU A 78 -19.18 8.42 -27.77
C GLU A 78 -19.34 6.93 -28.08
N THR A 79 -18.25 6.17 -28.10
CA THR A 79 -18.26 4.71 -28.31
C THR A 79 -19.06 4.01 -27.21
N LYS A 80 -18.89 4.41 -25.94
CA LYS A 80 -19.67 3.87 -24.82
C LYS A 80 -21.15 4.19 -24.92
N VAL A 81 -21.50 5.41 -25.33
CA VAL A 81 -22.90 5.80 -25.53
C VAL A 81 -23.52 4.96 -26.64
N LYS A 82 -22.87 4.84 -27.80
CA LYS A 82 -23.35 4.01 -28.92
C LYS A 82 -23.47 2.53 -28.56
N LEU A 83 -22.52 1.99 -27.78
CA LEU A 83 -22.57 0.60 -27.33
C LEU A 83 -23.75 0.39 -26.37
N LYS A 84 -24.01 1.36 -25.49
CA LYS A 84 -25.16 1.33 -24.60
C LYS A 84 -26.48 1.44 -25.38
N GLU A 85 -26.58 2.38 -26.31
CA GLU A 85 -27.75 2.52 -27.20
C GLU A 85 -28.02 1.24 -27.98
N ALA A 86 -26.99 0.65 -28.61
CA ALA A 86 -27.11 -0.63 -29.30
C ALA A 86 -27.54 -1.76 -28.35
N SER A 87 -27.04 -1.77 -27.11
CA SER A 87 -27.48 -2.74 -26.11
C SER A 87 -28.93 -2.52 -25.69
N ASP A 88 -29.36 -1.28 -25.50
CA ASP A 88 -30.72 -0.93 -25.11
C ASP A 88 -31.69 -1.28 -26.25
N ASP A 89 -31.36 -0.94 -27.50
CA ASP A 89 -32.13 -1.30 -28.70
C ASP A 89 -32.26 -2.81 -28.89
N PHE A 90 -31.20 -3.58 -28.61
CA PHE A 90 -31.25 -5.03 -28.69
C PHE A 90 -32.23 -5.62 -27.65
N TYR A 91 -32.16 -5.16 -26.40
CA TYR A 91 -33.02 -5.66 -25.34
C TYR A 91 -34.47 -5.13 -25.42
N ASP A 92 -34.67 -3.95 -26.01
CA ASP A 92 -36.00 -3.39 -26.27
C ASP A 92 -36.67 -4.02 -27.51
N GLY A 93 -35.91 -4.83 -28.27
CA GLY A 93 -36.38 -5.58 -29.44
C GLY A 93 -36.40 -4.78 -30.74
N ASN A 94 -35.69 -3.65 -30.79
CA ASN A 94 -35.58 -2.77 -31.96
C ASN A 94 -34.62 -3.33 -33.02
N ILE A 95 -33.60 -4.09 -32.61
CA ILE A 95 -32.59 -4.71 -33.50
C ILE A 95 -32.42 -6.20 -33.22
N ASN A 96 -31.99 -6.97 -34.23
CA ASN A 96 -31.75 -8.41 -34.07
C ASN A 96 -30.33 -8.72 -33.57
N GLU A 97 -30.07 -9.98 -33.17
CA GLU A 97 -28.77 -10.42 -32.65
C GLU A 97 -27.63 -10.23 -33.66
N SER A 98 -27.86 -10.53 -34.94
CA SER A 98 -26.84 -10.34 -35.99
C SER A 98 -26.49 -8.87 -36.22
N GLU A 99 -27.47 -7.97 -36.15
CA GLU A 99 -27.29 -6.52 -36.24
C GLU A 99 -26.57 -5.98 -35.00
N TYR A 100 -26.94 -6.47 -33.81
CA TYR A 100 -26.27 -6.12 -32.56
C TYR A 100 -24.79 -6.50 -32.61
N ILE A 101 -24.45 -7.73 -33.00
CA ILE A 101 -23.05 -8.18 -33.12
C ILE A 101 -22.29 -7.33 -34.14
N LEU A 102 -22.91 -6.99 -35.27
CA LEU A 102 -22.29 -6.17 -36.31
C LEU A 102 -21.99 -4.74 -35.83
N ILE A 103 -22.84 -4.18 -34.98
CA ILE A 103 -22.65 -2.84 -34.39
C ILE A 103 -21.69 -2.89 -33.18
N SER A 104 -21.79 -3.90 -32.31
CA SER A 104 -21.06 -3.96 -31.04
C SER A 104 -19.59 -4.35 -31.22
N THR A 105 -19.29 -5.30 -32.11
CA THR A 105 -17.93 -5.82 -32.32
C THR A 105 -16.89 -4.72 -32.60
N PRO A 106 -17.08 -3.80 -33.56
CA PRO A 106 -16.11 -2.73 -33.81
C PRO A 106 -16.04 -1.70 -32.65
N LEU A 107 -17.13 -1.50 -31.90
CA LEU A 107 -17.13 -0.61 -30.73
C LEU A 107 -16.37 -1.23 -29.55
N GLU A 108 -16.51 -2.54 -29.32
CA GLU A 108 -15.78 -3.29 -28.30
C GLU A 108 -14.26 -3.33 -28.59
N GLU A 109 -13.86 -3.44 -29.86
CA GLU A 109 -12.44 -3.37 -30.26
C GLU A 109 -11.81 -2.01 -29.92
N ILE A 110 -12.54 -0.91 -30.09
CA ILE A 110 -12.08 0.44 -29.68
C ILE A 110 -11.93 0.50 -28.15
N LEU A 111 -12.89 -0.05 -27.39
CA LEU A 111 -12.85 -0.06 -25.93
C LEU A 111 -11.81 -1.02 -25.35
N GLN A 112 -11.26 -1.95 -26.14
CA GLN A 112 -10.20 -2.85 -25.69
C GLN A 112 -9.00 -2.08 -25.11
N TYR A 113 -8.68 -0.92 -25.66
CA TYR A 113 -7.55 -0.07 -25.25
C TYR A 113 -7.88 0.90 -24.11
N GLU A 114 -9.12 0.95 -23.63
CA GLU A 114 -9.57 1.93 -22.63
C GLU A 114 -8.72 1.88 -21.35
N LYS A 115 -8.35 0.69 -20.87
CA LYS A 115 -7.55 0.56 -19.65
C LYS A 115 -6.17 1.18 -19.83
N GLY A 116 -5.52 0.96 -20.96
CA GLY A 116 -4.27 1.64 -21.33
C GLY A 116 -4.44 3.16 -21.42
N TYR A 117 -5.54 3.63 -22.03
CA TYR A 117 -5.88 5.05 -22.12
C TYR A 117 -6.01 5.70 -20.73
N LYS A 118 -6.75 5.07 -19.81
CA LYS A 118 -6.95 5.59 -18.45
C LYS A 118 -5.62 5.81 -17.72
N ILE A 119 -4.69 4.86 -17.84
CA ILE A 119 -3.38 4.93 -17.20
C ILE A 119 -2.53 6.08 -17.76
N ILE A 120 -2.48 6.23 -19.09
CA ILE A 120 -1.71 7.34 -19.71
C ILE A 120 -2.40 8.69 -19.47
N TYR A 121 -3.74 8.71 -19.36
CA TYR A 121 -4.50 9.91 -19.04
C TYR A 121 -4.22 10.38 -17.61
N ASP A 122 -4.12 9.46 -16.64
CA ASP A 122 -3.67 9.79 -15.29
C ASP A 122 -2.27 10.45 -15.30
N GLN A 123 -1.37 9.95 -16.14
CA GLN A 123 -0.05 10.58 -16.34
C GLN A 123 -0.14 11.95 -17.02
N PHE A 124 -1.04 12.14 -17.99
CA PHE A 124 -1.31 13.44 -18.61
C PHE A 124 -1.81 14.46 -17.60
N ILE A 125 -2.76 14.09 -16.73
CA ILE A 125 -3.26 14.99 -15.67
C ILE A 125 -2.12 15.43 -14.77
N TYR A 126 -1.25 14.49 -14.38
CA TYR A 126 -0.06 14.78 -13.58
C TYR A 126 0.92 15.73 -14.28
N ILE A 127 1.15 15.54 -15.58
CA ILE A 127 2.06 16.37 -16.37
C ILE A 127 1.52 17.79 -16.55
N ARG A 128 0.22 17.92 -16.82
CA ARG A 128 -0.45 19.20 -17.07
C ARG A 128 -0.33 20.19 -15.91
N GLU A 129 -0.14 19.71 -14.68
CA GLU A 129 0.11 20.58 -13.53
C GLU A 129 1.41 21.38 -13.64
N GLU A 130 2.48 20.80 -14.21
CA GLU A 130 3.77 21.48 -14.48
C GLU A 130 4.36 21.00 -15.82
N PRO A 131 3.86 21.52 -16.97
CA PRO A 131 4.17 21.03 -18.30
C PRO A 131 5.66 21.11 -18.68
N GLU A 132 6.38 22.10 -18.13
CA GLU A 132 7.79 22.34 -18.44
C GLU A 132 8.75 21.34 -17.77
N GLN A 133 8.32 20.69 -16.68
CA GLN A 133 9.19 19.86 -15.85
C GLN A 133 8.74 18.39 -15.78
N ARG A 134 7.56 18.04 -16.29
CA ARG A 134 7.00 16.68 -16.19
C ARG A 134 6.76 16.13 -17.58
N TYR A 135 7.42 15.03 -17.94
CA TYR A 135 7.37 14.45 -19.29
C TYR A 135 6.70 13.06 -19.28
N PHE A 136 6.16 12.65 -20.43
CA PHE A 136 5.62 11.31 -20.64
C PHE A 136 6.74 10.28 -20.73
N LEU A 137 6.72 9.30 -19.82
CA LEU A 137 7.66 8.19 -19.83
C LEU A 137 7.06 6.93 -19.20
N TYR A 138 7.66 5.80 -19.53
CA TYR A 138 7.45 4.57 -18.77
C TYR A 138 8.18 4.68 -17.41
N THR A 139 7.42 4.69 -16.31
CA THR A 139 7.93 5.07 -14.98
C THR A 139 8.54 3.92 -14.19
N ASN A 140 8.06 2.68 -14.37
CA ASN A 140 8.40 1.54 -13.49
C ASN A 140 9.90 1.28 -13.33
N GLY A 141 10.69 1.39 -14.39
CA GLY A 141 12.15 1.21 -14.33
C GLY A 141 12.84 2.24 -13.46
N TRP A 142 12.61 3.53 -13.73
CA TRP A 142 13.24 4.62 -12.99
C TRP A 142 12.69 4.77 -11.57
N ASP A 143 11.39 4.59 -11.35
CA ASP A 143 10.80 4.61 -10.01
C ASP A 143 11.36 3.49 -9.13
N GLY A 144 11.46 2.27 -9.66
CA GLY A 144 12.04 1.14 -8.93
C GLY A 144 13.50 1.38 -8.54
N LEU A 145 14.27 2.04 -9.42
CA LEU A 145 15.69 2.33 -9.20
C LEU A 145 15.95 3.50 -8.24
N ILE A 146 15.18 4.59 -8.34
CA ILE A 146 15.45 5.88 -7.69
C ILE A 146 14.53 6.14 -6.49
N SER A 147 13.23 5.83 -6.61
CA SER A 147 12.18 6.20 -5.64
C SER A 147 12.13 5.28 -4.40
N ASN A 148 12.99 4.27 -4.34
CA ASN A 148 13.06 3.35 -3.20
C ASN A 148 13.86 3.95 -2.02
N ASP A 149 13.15 4.54 -1.07
CA ASP A 149 13.70 5.18 0.14
C ASP A 149 14.02 4.22 1.29
N ASN A 150 14.10 2.92 1.02
CA ASN A 150 14.33 1.94 2.07
C ASN A 150 15.81 1.72 2.35
N LEU A 151 16.10 1.53 3.64
CA LEU A 151 17.43 1.16 4.10
C LEU A 151 17.75 -0.29 3.71
N ASP A 152 18.89 -0.51 3.05
CA ASP A 152 19.32 -1.83 2.60
C ASP A 152 19.94 -2.62 3.78
N PHE A 153 19.10 -3.36 4.49
CA PHE A 153 19.52 -4.11 5.70
C PHE A 153 20.58 -5.17 5.41
N LEU A 154 20.52 -5.84 4.25
CA LEU A 154 21.51 -6.82 3.85
C LEU A 154 22.88 -6.16 3.66
N TYR A 155 22.92 -4.97 3.05
CA TYR A 155 24.16 -4.22 2.85
C TYR A 155 24.74 -3.73 4.17
N ILE A 156 23.91 -3.24 5.10
CA ILE A 156 24.36 -2.86 6.46
C ILE A 156 24.94 -4.05 7.21
N LEU A 157 24.24 -5.19 7.16
CA LEU A 157 24.71 -6.42 7.80
C LEU A 157 26.06 -6.84 7.23
N LEU A 158 26.24 -6.76 5.91
CA LEU A 158 27.52 -7.03 5.26
C LEU A 158 28.62 -6.12 5.80
N LEU A 159 28.40 -4.80 5.85
CA LEU A 159 29.39 -3.86 6.38
C LEU A 159 29.72 -4.13 7.84
N LEU A 160 28.73 -4.43 8.67
CA LEU A 160 28.93 -4.79 10.08
C LEU A 160 29.80 -6.05 10.24
N VAL A 161 29.50 -7.11 9.50
CA VAL A 161 30.24 -8.39 9.57
C VAL A 161 31.65 -8.26 8.98
N LEU A 162 31.82 -7.45 7.93
CA LEU A 162 33.11 -7.29 7.23
C LEU A 162 34.07 -6.32 7.96
N VAL A 163 33.57 -5.22 8.50
CA VAL A 163 34.41 -4.15 9.07
C VAL A 163 34.75 -4.42 10.54
N THR A 164 33.81 -4.95 11.34
CA THR A 164 34.02 -5.18 12.79
C THR A 164 35.22 -6.07 13.12
N PRO A 165 35.47 -7.21 12.41
CA PRO A 165 36.60 -8.09 12.71
C PRO A 165 37.98 -7.45 12.51
N VAL A 166 38.10 -6.36 11.73
CA VAL A 166 39.40 -5.78 11.36
C VAL A 166 40.20 -5.29 12.57
N PHE A 167 39.51 -4.77 13.60
CA PHE A 167 40.11 -4.40 14.88
C PHE A 167 39.69 -5.34 16.02
N CYS A 168 38.42 -5.74 16.11
CA CYS A 168 37.93 -6.55 17.22
C CYS A 168 38.65 -7.90 17.34
N PHE A 169 38.94 -8.56 16.22
CA PHE A 169 39.65 -9.83 16.24
C PHE A 169 41.08 -9.70 16.81
N GLU A 170 41.74 -8.56 16.61
CA GLU A 170 43.08 -8.31 17.17
C GLU A 170 43.06 -8.01 18.66
N PHE A 171 41.98 -7.40 19.15
CA PHE A 171 41.79 -7.18 20.57
C PHE A 171 41.47 -8.50 21.29
N GLU A 172 40.64 -9.36 20.70
CA GLU A 172 40.30 -10.68 21.26
C GLU A 172 41.49 -11.63 21.26
N SER A 173 42.24 -11.70 20.16
CA SER A 173 43.46 -12.53 20.07
C SER A 173 44.68 -11.95 20.80
N LYS A 174 44.55 -10.77 21.44
CA LYS A 174 45.65 -9.99 22.05
C LYS A 174 46.79 -9.63 21.08
N MET A 175 46.62 -9.88 19.78
CA MET A 175 47.58 -9.53 18.73
C MET A 175 47.88 -8.03 18.70
N ASN A 176 46.93 -7.20 19.12
CA ASN A 176 47.13 -5.75 19.22
C ASN A 176 48.37 -5.36 20.06
N SER A 177 48.67 -6.09 21.14
CA SER A 177 49.85 -5.78 21.97
C SER A 177 51.16 -6.03 21.23
N LEU A 178 51.22 -7.10 20.43
CA LEU A 178 52.38 -7.40 19.57
C LEU A 178 52.48 -6.38 18.43
N ASN A 179 51.36 -6.01 17.81
CA ASN A 179 51.35 -5.03 16.73
C ASN A 179 51.89 -3.67 17.19
N LEU A 180 51.71 -3.27 18.46
CA LEU A 180 52.25 -2.02 18.96
C LEU A 180 53.78 -2.02 19.12
N THR A 181 54.43 -3.18 19.27
CA THR A 181 55.89 -3.27 19.50
C THR A 181 56.72 -3.30 18.21
N VAL A 182 56.08 -3.40 17.04
CA VAL A 182 56.80 -3.53 15.75
C VAL A 182 56.98 -2.17 15.06
N LYS A 183 58.12 -1.95 14.39
CA LYS A 183 58.50 -0.68 13.73
C LYS A 183 57.47 -0.13 12.73
N LYS A 184 56.71 -0.99 12.05
CA LYS A 184 55.62 -0.60 11.11
C LYS A 184 54.22 -0.87 11.67
N GLY A 185 54.10 -1.21 12.95
CA GLY A 185 52.84 -1.49 13.60
C GLY A 185 52.18 -0.25 14.22
N GLY A 186 51.04 -0.45 14.89
CA GLY A 186 50.27 0.64 15.50
C GLY A 186 49.67 1.59 14.46
N ARG A 187 50.08 2.87 14.45
CA ARG A 187 49.51 3.93 13.60
C ARG A 187 49.62 3.63 12.10
N ASN A 188 50.77 3.13 11.65
CA ASN A 188 50.98 2.84 10.23
C ASN A 188 50.06 1.70 9.78
N GLN A 189 49.91 0.66 10.59
CA GLN A 189 48.99 -0.44 10.32
C GLN A 189 47.53 0.01 10.35
N ALA A 190 47.14 0.87 11.29
CA ALA A 190 45.81 1.45 11.34
C ALA A 190 45.47 2.28 10.09
N LEU A 191 46.43 3.08 9.57
CA LEU A 191 46.27 3.81 8.30
C LEU A 191 45.98 2.86 7.13
N TYR A 192 46.75 1.77 7.00
CA TYR A 192 46.52 0.79 5.93
C TYR A 192 45.17 0.07 6.08
N LYS A 193 44.71 -0.22 7.29
CA LYS A 193 43.39 -0.81 7.52
C LYS A 193 42.26 0.13 7.14
N ILE A 194 42.34 1.40 7.53
CA ILE A 194 41.35 2.42 7.14
C ILE A 194 41.31 2.52 5.61
N GLY A 195 42.48 2.66 4.97
CA GLY A 195 42.56 2.72 3.51
C GLY A 195 41.98 1.47 2.83
N LEU A 196 42.29 0.28 3.35
CA LEU A 196 41.79 -0.99 2.81
C LEU A 196 40.27 -1.04 2.90
N ILE A 197 39.71 -0.77 4.09
CA ILE A 197 38.26 -0.76 4.30
C ILE A 197 37.60 0.25 3.36
N CYS A 198 38.11 1.48 3.27
CA CYS A 198 37.56 2.50 2.38
C CYS A 198 37.52 2.02 0.92
N ILE A 199 38.62 1.47 0.40
CA ILE A 199 38.66 0.93 -0.96
C ILE A 199 37.66 -0.21 -1.14
N THR A 200 37.56 -1.12 -0.18
CA THR A 200 36.59 -2.24 -0.28
C THR A 200 35.15 -1.78 -0.24
N VAL A 201 34.81 -0.81 0.60
CA VAL A 201 33.46 -0.24 0.66
C VAL A 201 33.12 0.51 -0.63
N VAL A 202 34.08 1.25 -1.22
CA VAL A 202 33.91 1.88 -2.53
C VAL A 202 33.57 0.85 -3.59
N MET A 203 34.39 -0.21 -3.71
CA MET A 203 34.16 -1.27 -4.70
C MET A 203 32.82 -1.98 -4.47
N LEU A 204 32.46 -2.31 -3.23
CA LEU A 204 31.18 -2.96 -2.91
C LEU A 204 29.98 -2.07 -3.22
N CYS A 205 30.04 -0.78 -2.90
CA CYS A 205 28.97 0.16 -3.19
C CYS A 205 28.76 0.32 -4.70
N LEU A 206 29.85 0.42 -5.49
CA LEU A 206 29.77 0.53 -6.94
C LEU A 206 29.23 -0.75 -7.59
N LEU A 207 29.66 -1.92 -7.11
CA LEU A 207 29.18 -3.21 -7.63
C LEU A 207 27.69 -3.41 -7.29
N HIS A 208 27.26 -3.04 -6.08
CA HIS A 208 25.85 -3.07 -5.70
C HIS A 208 24.99 -2.09 -6.51
N ALA A 209 25.48 -0.87 -6.75
CA ALA A 209 24.80 0.09 -7.62
C ALA A 209 24.69 -0.42 -9.06
N GLY A 210 25.76 -1.02 -9.60
CA GLY A 210 25.78 -1.65 -10.92
C GLY A 210 24.82 -2.84 -11.03
N LEU A 211 24.73 -3.68 -9.99
CA LEU A 211 23.76 -4.78 -9.92
C LEU A 211 22.32 -4.25 -10.00
N LYS A 212 21.99 -3.22 -9.21
CA LYS A 212 20.65 -2.61 -9.22
C LYS A 212 20.34 -1.99 -10.58
N PHE A 213 21.26 -1.21 -11.14
CA PHE A 213 21.10 -0.62 -12.46
C PHE A 213 20.86 -1.69 -13.54
N GLY A 214 21.68 -2.75 -13.56
CA GLY A 214 21.54 -3.85 -14.51
C GLY A 214 20.22 -4.60 -14.38
N PHE A 215 19.74 -4.82 -13.15
CA PHE A 215 18.44 -5.47 -12.91
C PHE A 215 17.28 -4.65 -13.48
N TYR A 216 17.18 -3.36 -13.13
CA TYR A 216 16.09 -2.50 -13.61
C TYR A 216 16.18 -2.26 -15.13
N TRP A 217 17.40 -2.17 -15.68
CA TRP A 217 17.61 -2.08 -17.11
C TRP A 217 17.11 -3.32 -17.87
N LEU A 218 17.40 -4.53 -17.38
CA LEU A 218 16.97 -5.78 -18.02
C LEU A 218 15.48 -6.07 -17.85
N LYS A 219 14.90 -5.77 -16.68
CA LYS A 219 13.52 -6.13 -16.36
C LYS A 219 12.49 -5.14 -16.91
N TYR A 220 12.76 -3.84 -16.81
CA TYR A 220 11.80 -2.78 -17.09
C TYR A 220 12.26 -1.82 -18.19
N GLY A 221 13.56 -1.78 -18.48
CA GLY A 221 14.15 -0.75 -19.35
C GLY A 221 14.37 0.57 -18.63
N LEU A 222 15.41 1.30 -19.04
CA LEU A 222 15.79 2.61 -18.50
C LEU A 222 15.95 3.64 -19.62
N GLU A 223 14.90 3.78 -20.44
CA GLU A 223 14.85 4.79 -21.50
C GLU A 223 14.68 6.21 -20.94
N ASN A 224 15.05 7.22 -21.73
CA ASN A 224 14.77 8.64 -21.41
C ASN A 224 15.41 9.14 -20.10
N GLY A 225 16.60 8.66 -19.75
CA GLY A 225 17.31 9.07 -18.54
C GLY A 225 17.68 10.56 -18.47
N ASN A 226 17.58 11.28 -19.59
CA ASN A 226 17.74 12.73 -19.69
C ASN A 226 16.48 13.53 -19.32
N TYR A 227 15.36 12.86 -18.99
CA TYR A 227 14.13 13.56 -18.61
C TYR A 227 14.23 14.11 -17.18
N PRO A 228 13.45 15.16 -16.84
CA PRO A 228 13.50 15.77 -15.53
C PRO A 228 13.00 14.79 -14.45
N LEU A 229 13.60 14.89 -13.26
CA LEU A 229 13.27 14.07 -12.09
C LEU A 229 11.78 14.15 -11.70
N GLN A 230 11.17 15.32 -11.84
CA GLN A 230 9.77 15.61 -11.54
C GLN A 230 8.81 14.80 -12.39
N SER A 231 9.26 14.16 -13.47
CA SER A 231 8.41 13.25 -14.25
C SER A 231 7.98 12.00 -13.45
N LEU A 232 8.67 11.70 -12.35
CA LEU A 232 8.28 10.67 -11.39
C LEU A 232 7.46 11.29 -10.25
N SER A 233 6.30 10.70 -9.96
CA SER A 233 5.35 11.19 -8.93
C SER A 233 5.97 11.32 -7.53
N TYR A 234 6.92 10.46 -7.18
CA TYR A 234 7.63 10.51 -5.90
C TYR A 234 8.46 11.80 -5.71
N PHE A 235 8.84 12.46 -6.82
CA PHE A 235 9.64 13.69 -6.83
C PHE A 235 8.87 14.90 -7.39
N ALA A 236 7.55 14.82 -7.49
CA ALA A 236 6.69 15.82 -8.15
C ALA A 236 6.96 17.27 -7.71
N THR A 237 7.10 17.50 -6.41
CA THR A 237 7.25 18.85 -5.83
C THR A 237 8.72 19.24 -5.60
N SER A 238 9.67 18.47 -6.14
CA SER A 238 11.10 18.72 -5.94
C SER A 238 11.53 20.00 -6.63
N THR A 239 12.20 20.89 -5.90
CA THR A 239 12.74 22.13 -6.49
C THR A 239 14.06 21.89 -7.25
N LYS A 240 14.56 20.66 -7.27
CA LYS A 240 15.84 20.31 -7.86
C LYS A 240 15.70 20.01 -9.36
N SER A 241 16.30 20.86 -10.19
CA SER A 241 16.46 20.59 -11.62
C SER A 241 17.59 19.57 -11.82
N SER A 242 17.25 18.29 -11.96
CA SER A 242 18.19 17.23 -12.29
C SER A 242 17.50 16.21 -13.18
N THR A 243 18.27 15.56 -14.05
CA THR A 243 17.74 14.48 -14.87
C THR A 243 17.65 13.17 -14.06
N LEU A 244 16.90 12.19 -14.55
CA LEU A 244 16.79 10.87 -13.91
C LEU A 244 18.15 10.18 -13.76
N LEU A 245 18.98 10.20 -14.81
CA LEU A 245 20.31 9.60 -14.79
C LEU A 245 21.25 10.34 -13.84
N GLU A 246 21.28 11.67 -13.87
CA GLU A 246 22.09 12.47 -12.93
C GLU A 246 21.67 12.24 -11.48
N THR A 247 20.36 12.13 -11.23
CA THR A 247 19.83 11.83 -9.90
C THR A 247 20.32 10.47 -9.44
N PHE A 248 20.28 9.44 -10.27
CA PHE A 248 20.84 8.12 -9.94
C PHE A 248 22.34 8.20 -9.57
N LEU A 249 23.13 8.97 -10.31
CA LEU A 249 24.55 9.16 -10.01
C LEU A 249 24.76 9.87 -8.66
N TRP A 250 23.99 10.92 -8.38
CA TRP A 250 24.04 11.60 -7.08
C TRP A 250 23.59 10.71 -5.92
N LEU A 251 22.52 9.93 -6.09
CA LEU A 251 22.07 8.97 -5.09
C LEU A 251 23.14 7.94 -4.78
N THR A 252 23.85 7.46 -5.82
CA THR A 252 24.97 6.52 -5.68
C THR A 252 26.15 7.17 -4.96
N ALA A 253 26.50 8.42 -5.29
CA ALA A 253 27.54 9.17 -4.60
C ALA A 253 27.21 9.40 -3.10
N CYS A 254 25.95 9.70 -2.78
CA CYS A 254 25.48 9.82 -1.40
C CYS A 254 25.58 8.49 -0.66
N LYS A 255 25.08 7.40 -1.26
CA LYS A 255 25.14 6.06 -0.67
C LYS A 255 26.58 5.65 -0.41
N LEU A 256 27.48 5.94 -1.35
CA LEU A 256 28.92 5.70 -1.19
C LEU A 256 29.48 6.47 0.02
N PHE A 257 29.20 7.78 0.10
CA PHE A 257 29.64 8.61 1.21
C PHE A 257 29.08 8.12 2.56
N GLY A 258 27.77 7.82 2.63
CA GLY A 258 27.13 7.27 3.82
C GLY A 258 27.73 5.92 4.25
N SER A 259 28.04 5.05 3.28
CA SER A 259 28.66 3.74 3.53
C SER A 259 30.08 3.88 4.07
N LEU A 260 30.88 4.81 3.54
CA LEU A 260 32.20 5.14 4.07
C LEU A 260 32.11 5.70 5.50
N CYS A 261 31.16 6.60 5.75
CA CYS A 261 30.92 7.14 7.08
C CYS A 261 30.55 6.03 8.08
N LEU A 262 29.69 5.09 7.68
CA LEU A 262 29.33 3.93 8.50
C LEU A 262 30.55 3.04 8.77
N ALA A 263 31.36 2.75 7.77
CA ALA A 263 32.56 1.93 7.96
C ALA A 263 33.55 2.58 8.94
N ILE A 264 33.76 3.89 8.85
CA ILE A 264 34.59 4.65 9.81
C ILE A 264 33.97 4.62 11.21
N LEU A 265 32.65 4.77 11.32
CA LEU A 265 31.93 4.67 12.60
C LEU A 265 32.12 3.28 13.23
N ILE A 266 31.97 2.20 12.47
CA ILE A 266 32.18 0.82 12.94
C ILE A 266 33.62 0.62 13.43
N MET A 267 34.61 1.08 12.67
CA MET A 267 36.02 1.01 13.09
C MET A 267 36.27 1.80 14.38
N PHE A 268 35.72 3.01 14.47
CA PHE A 268 35.88 3.87 15.64
C PHE A 268 35.30 3.21 16.89
N VAL A 269 34.05 2.77 16.82
CA VAL A 269 33.36 2.04 17.89
C VAL A 269 34.12 0.75 18.26
N SER A 270 34.68 0.04 17.28
CA SER A 270 35.51 -1.16 17.51
C SER A 270 36.73 -0.84 18.38
N VAL A 271 37.41 0.29 18.12
CA VAL A 271 38.57 0.74 18.91
C VAL A 271 38.17 1.30 20.27
N LEU A 272 36.94 1.82 20.42
CA LEU A 272 36.39 2.26 21.70
C LEU A 272 36.12 1.08 22.65
N PHE A 273 35.30 0.12 22.20
CA PHE A 273 34.81 -0.98 23.05
C PHE A 273 35.74 -2.19 23.08
N LYS A 274 36.51 -2.43 22.01
CA LYS A 274 37.43 -3.58 21.89
C LYS A 274 36.76 -4.95 22.07
N LYS A 275 35.45 -5.01 21.82
CA LYS A 275 34.59 -6.19 21.98
C LYS A 275 33.67 -6.30 20.79
N TYR A 276 33.59 -7.50 20.21
CA TYR A 276 32.85 -7.73 18.97
C TYR A 276 31.34 -7.43 19.12
N ALA A 277 30.69 -8.07 20.10
CA ALA A 277 29.24 -7.95 20.32
C ALA A 277 28.78 -6.50 20.61
N PHE A 278 29.52 -5.77 21.46
CA PHE A 278 29.19 -4.38 21.80
C PHE A 278 29.31 -3.44 20.60
N THR A 279 30.29 -3.69 19.71
CA THR A 279 30.47 -2.89 18.50
C THR A 279 29.27 -3.07 17.58
N LEU A 280 28.89 -4.32 17.29
CA LEU A 280 27.75 -4.63 16.43
C LEU A 280 26.46 -4.00 16.97
N PHE A 281 26.17 -4.21 18.26
CA PHE A 281 24.95 -3.69 18.88
C PHE A 281 24.90 -2.17 18.85
N THR A 282 26.00 -1.48 19.19
CA THR A 282 26.04 -0.02 19.23
C THR A 282 25.86 0.58 17.83
N CYS A 283 26.57 0.07 16.82
CA CYS A 283 26.43 0.57 15.45
C CYS A 283 25.04 0.32 14.87
N THR A 284 24.47 -0.85 15.17
CA THR A 284 23.09 -1.18 14.76
C THR A 284 22.09 -0.23 15.41
N ALA A 285 22.19 0.01 16.71
CA ALA A 285 21.31 0.93 17.43
C ALA A 285 21.43 2.37 16.91
N LEU A 286 22.66 2.85 16.64
CA LEU A 286 22.90 4.19 16.10
C LEU A 286 22.28 4.43 14.72
N ILE A 287 22.08 3.39 13.91
CA ILE A 287 21.43 3.48 12.61
C ILE A 287 19.91 3.26 12.71
N LEU A 288 19.48 2.20 13.40
CA LEU A 288 18.08 1.80 13.40
C LEU A 288 17.21 2.71 14.28
N LEU A 289 17.74 3.23 15.39
CA LEU A 289 16.96 4.07 16.29
C LEU A 289 16.54 5.38 15.61
N PRO A 290 17.42 6.14 14.93
CA PRO A 290 16.97 7.32 14.18
C PRO A 290 16.12 6.98 12.94
N TYR A 291 16.31 5.79 12.34
CA TYR A 291 15.51 5.37 11.19
C TYR A 291 14.03 5.12 11.55
N TYR A 292 13.75 4.49 12.69
CA TYR A 292 12.39 4.19 13.15
C TYR A 292 11.84 5.16 14.21
N GLY A 293 12.71 5.90 14.90
CA GLY A 293 12.34 6.66 16.10
C GLY A 293 11.77 8.06 15.84
N PHE A 294 11.89 8.60 14.62
CA PHE A 294 11.38 9.94 14.32
C PHE A 294 9.94 9.94 13.79
N ARG A 295 9.15 10.94 14.24
CA ARG A 295 7.74 11.11 13.85
C ARG A 295 7.57 11.64 12.42
N LEU A 296 8.48 12.51 11.97
CA LEU A 296 8.46 13.09 10.62
C LEU A 296 9.44 12.30 9.74
N GLU A 297 9.01 11.84 8.55
CA GLU A 297 9.87 11.04 7.66
C GLU A 297 11.16 11.80 7.28
N SER A 298 11.08 13.13 7.17
CA SER A 298 12.23 13.92 6.76
C SER A 298 13.26 14.13 7.90
N SER A 299 12.91 13.93 9.17
CA SER A 299 13.81 14.19 10.32
C SER A 299 15.13 13.41 10.25
N LYS A 300 15.12 12.20 9.67
CA LYS A 300 16.33 11.36 9.51
C LYS A 300 17.40 12.01 8.61
N TYR A 301 17.02 12.96 7.75
CA TYR A 301 17.94 13.69 6.88
C TYR A 301 18.60 14.90 7.54
N PHE A 302 18.02 15.42 8.63
CA PHE A 302 18.57 16.57 9.36
C PHE A 302 19.61 16.16 10.41
N LEU A 303 19.79 14.84 10.64
CA LEU A 303 20.79 14.33 11.57
C LEU A 303 22.15 14.18 10.86
N PRO A 304 23.24 14.74 11.41
CA PRO A 304 24.57 14.42 10.90
C PRO A 304 24.90 12.96 11.23
N GLY A 305 25.11 12.15 10.19
CA GLY A 305 25.54 10.76 10.33
C GLY A 305 25.45 10.00 9.00
N PRO A 306 25.77 8.69 9.00
CA PRO A 306 25.71 7.88 7.80
C PRO A 306 24.28 7.65 7.29
N LEU A 307 23.27 7.65 8.18
CA LEU A 307 21.91 7.22 7.86
C LEU A 307 21.27 8.00 6.72
N GLY A 308 21.22 9.34 6.81
CA GLY A 308 20.58 10.18 5.77
C GLY A 308 21.20 9.96 4.39
N PHE A 309 22.52 9.81 4.32
CA PHE A 309 23.25 9.56 3.08
C PHE A 309 23.07 8.15 2.53
N MET A 310 22.90 7.14 3.39
CA MET A 310 22.57 5.77 2.96
C MET A 310 21.14 5.67 2.39
N VAL A 311 20.24 6.52 2.85
CA VAL A 311 18.84 6.59 2.43
C VAL A 311 18.62 7.81 1.52
N SER A 312 19.50 7.99 0.54
CA SER A 312 19.69 9.27 -0.17
C SER A 312 18.49 9.82 -0.95
N SER A 313 17.47 9.02 -1.26
CA SER A 313 16.35 9.45 -2.13
C SER A 313 15.62 10.65 -1.55
N GLY A 314 15.44 10.71 -0.23
CA GLY A 314 14.77 11.84 0.43
C GLY A 314 15.51 13.18 0.34
N TYR A 315 16.81 13.23 0.00
CA TYR A 315 17.45 14.52 -0.30
C TYR A 315 16.90 15.14 -1.58
N PHE A 316 16.34 14.35 -2.49
CA PHE A 316 15.77 14.81 -3.76
C PHE A 316 14.26 14.98 -3.70
N ARG A 317 13.62 14.57 -2.62
CA ARG A 317 12.16 14.65 -2.43
C ARG A 317 11.72 16.06 -2.06
N GLY A 318 10.67 16.52 -2.72
CA GLY A 318 10.10 17.85 -2.51
C GLY A 318 9.24 17.97 -1.25
N ASN A 319 8.67 19.16 -1.03
CA ASN A 319 7.75 19.37 0.07
C ASN A 319 6.43 18.63 -0.20
N GLU A 320 6.04 17.76 0.71
CA GLU A 320 4.75 17.08 0.66
C GLU A 320 3.83 17.62 1.74
N TYR A 321 2.66 18.04 1.29
CA TYR A 321 1.62 18.57 2.14
C TYR A 321 0.44 17.63 2.12
N VAL A 322 -0.06 17.30 3.30
CA VAL A 322 -1.39 16.72 3.42
C VAL A 322 -2.31 17.81 3.96
N ARG A 323 -3.37 18.09 3.20
CA ARG A 323 -4.39 19.05 3.60
C ARG A 323 -5.09 18.51 4.84
N ASN A 324 -4.97 19.23 5.94
CA ASN A 324 -5.72 18.95 7.14
C ASN A 324 -7.16 19.39 6.90
N MET A 325 -8.00 18.49 6.41
CA MET A 325 -9.36 18.80 5.94
C MET A 325 -10.39 19.29 7.03
N VAL A 326 -10.00 19.70 8.26
CA VAL A 326 -10.89 20.43 9.22
C VAL A 326 -10.44 21.86 9.41
N ASN A 327 -9.13 22.12 9.44
CA ASN A 327 -8.64 23.50 9.49
C ASN A 327 -8.37 24.07 8.09
N GLY A 328 -8.41 23.22 7.05
CA GLY A 328 -7.93 23.54 5.71
C GLY A 328 -6.42 23.77 5.62
N GLN A 329 -5.70 23.73 6.76
CA GLN A 329 -4.27 24.00 6.86
C GLN A 329 -3.43 22.85 6.30
N MET A 330 -2.34 23.18 5.61
CA MET A 330 -1.43 22.20 5.02
C MET A 330 -0.40 21.75 6.08
N ILE A 331 -0.38 20.45 6.41
CA ILE A 331 0.61 19.86 7.34
C ILE A 331 1.72 19.20 6.52
N PHE A 332 2.98 19.41 6.91
CA PHE A 332 4.13 18.76 6.31
C PHE A 332 4.14 17.26 6.63
N VAL A 333 4.14 16.42 5.60
CA VAL A 333 4.47 14.98 5.71
C VAL A 333 5.96 14.79 5.45
N PHE A 334 6.47 15.49 4.44
CA PHE A 334 7.88 15.53 4.12
C PHE A 334 8.31 16.98 3.89
N LYS A 335 9.36 17.40 4.58
CA LYS A 335 9.99 18.70 4.38
C LYS A 335 11.23 18.51 3.52
N GLU A 336 11.27 19.21 2.39
CA GLU A 336 12.40 19.21 1.47
C GLU A 336 13.67 19.68 2.16
N VAL A 337 14.78 19.01 1.85
CA VAL A 337 16.11 19.38 2.36
C VAL A 337 16.75 20.36 1.39
N SER A 338 16.90 21.62 1.81
CA SER A 338 17.54 22.65 0.99
C SER A 338 18.98 22.26 0.65
N THR A 339 19.45 22.67 -0.53
CA THR A 339 20.81 22.37 -1.01
C THR A 339 21.89 22.89 -0.06
N MET A 340 21.68 24.07 0.55
CA MET A 340 22.61 24.63 1.54
C MET A 340 22.67 23.80 2.82
N LEU A 341 21.51 23.35 3.33
CA LEU A 341 21.47 22.49 4.51
C LEU A 341 22.15 21.14 4.24
N TRP A 342 21.89 20.55 3.06
CA TRP A 342 22.53 19.33 2.64
C TRP A 342 24.06 19.47 2.60
N LEU A 343 24.58 20.60 2.08
CA LEU A 343 26.01 20.92 2.11
C LEU A 343 26.56 21.02 3.54
N TYR A 344 25.85 21.70 4.46
CA TYR A 344 26.26 21.79 5.86
C TYR A 344 26.33 20.40 6.52
N LEU A 345 25.33 19.56 6.29
CA LEU A 345 25.30 18.19 6.81
C LEU A 345 26.45 17.36 6.25
N PHE A 346 26.76 17.50 4.96
CA PHE A 346 27.91 16.85 4.34
C PHE A 346 29.24 17.29 4.98
N VAL A 347 29.44 18.58 5.18
CA VAL A 347 30.67 19.10 5.80
C VAL A 347 30.79 18.64 7.26
N ILE A 348 29.71 18.72 8.05
CA ILE A 348 29.71 18.30 9.46
C ILE A 348 30.02 16.80 9.57
N THR A 349 29.38 15.97 8.74
CA THR A 349 29.62 14.51 8.74
C THR A 349 31.03 14.16 8.28
N LEU A 350 31.57 14.86 7.28
CA LEU A 350 32.96 14.71 6.85
C LEU A 350 33.93 15.06 8.00
N CYS A 351 33.72 16.18 8.69
CA CYS A 351 34.51 16.57 9.86
C CYS A 351 34.45 15.50 10.97
N LEU A 352 33.27 14.94 11.26
CA LEU A 352 33.12 13.85 12.21
C LEU A 352 33.91 12.60 11.79
N CYS A 353 33.87 12.22 10.51
CA CYS A 353 34.62 11.09 9.97
C CYS A 353 36.15 11.30 10.05
N ILE A 354 36.62 12.51 9.76
CA ILE A 354 38.03 12.88 9.94
C ILE A 354 38.42 12.80 11.41
N GLY A 355 37.61 13.35 12.31
CA GLY A 355 37.83 13.29 13.76
C GLY A 355 37.88 11.85 14.29
N MET A 356 36.94 10.99 13.86
CA MET A 356 36.93 9.56 14.20
C MET A 356 38.18 8.84 13.68
N SER A 357 38.58 9.11 12.44
CA SER A 357 39.80 8.54 11.84
C SER A 357 41.05 8.96 12.60
N LEU A 358 41.19 10.26 12.93
CA LEU A 358 42.29 10.76 13.76
C LEU A 358 42.29 10.11 15.15
N ALA A 359 41.13 9.93 15.77
CA ALA A 359 41.01 9.27 17.07
C ALA A 359 41.43 7.78 17.00
N ILE A 360 41.09 7.07 15.92
CA ILE A 360 41.58 5.71 15.66
C ILE A 360 43.12 5.71 15.57
N LEU A 361 43.70 6.66 14.84
CA LEU A 361 45.16 6.79 14.70
C LEU A 361 45.84 7.12 16.03
N ILE A 362 45.31 8.07 16.81
CA ILE A 362 45.84 8.44 18.13
C ILE A 362 45.71 7.28 19.13
N ARG A 363 44.66 6.48 19.06
CA ARG A 363 44.50 5.32 19.96
C ARG A 363 45.37 4.13 19.57
N SER A 364 45.83 4.09 18.32
CA SER A 364 46.72 3.05 17.79
C SER A 364 48.20 3.45 17.80
N THR A 365 48.55 4.65 18.26
CA THR A 365 49.96 5.00 18.51
C THR A 365 50.47 4.34 19.79
N ASN A 366 51.74 3.92 19.74
CA ASN A 366 52.38 3.28 20.88
C ASN A 366 52.72 4.34 21.94
N LYS A 367 52.15 4.21 23.14
CA LYS A 367 52.30 5.17 24.26
C LYS A 367 53.64 5.08 25.00
N TRP A 368 54.63 4.36 24.47
CA TRP A 368 55.97 4.28 25.08
C TRP A 368 56.82 5.54 24.90
N CYS A 369 56.37 6.55 24.13
CA CYS A 369 57.13 7.79 23.91
C CYS A 369 56.50 9.11 24.39
N GLU A 370 55.39 9.14 25.14
CA GLU A 370 54.91 10.41 25.72
C GLU A 370 54.44 10.28 27.18
N ILE A 371 54.95 11.21 27.98
CA ILE A 371 54.65 11.47 29.39
C ILE A 371 53.14 11.68 29.56
N ARG A 372 52.57 10.99 30.55
CA ARG A 372 51.13 11.00 30.87
C ARG A 372 50.59 12.41 31.14
N PRO A 373 49.30 12.61 30.84
CA PRO A 373 48.38 13.08 31.86
C PRO A 373 47.34 12.00 32.18
N ARG A 374 47.06 11.83 33.47
CA ARG A 374 45.98 10.99 33.99
C ARG A 374 44.65 11.74 33.82
N PHE A 375 43.82 11.29 32.88
CA PHE A 375 42.37 11.45 33.02
C PHE A 375 41.73 10.07 33.12
N ARG A 376 41.19 9.81 34.31
CA ARG A 376 40.57 8.56 34.72
C ARG A 376 39.06 8.71 34.49
N LEU A 377 38.59 8.41 33.28
CA LEU A 377 37.15 8.24 33.05
C LEU A 377 36.73 6.88 33.60
N ARG A 378 35.88 6.90 34.61
CA ARG A 378 35.22 5.70 35.16
C ARG A 378 34.24 5.17 34.12
N PRO A 379 34.18 3.85 33.86
CA PRO A 379 33.10 3.28 33.07
C PRO A 379 31.85 3.24 33.96
N LEU A 380 30.84 4.04 33.65
CA LEU A 380 29.53 3.93 34.26
C LEU A 380 28.75 2.86 33.49
N HIS A 381 28.24 1.88 34.24
CA HIS A 381 27.54 0.73 33.71
C HIS A 381 26.24 1.11 32.98
N LEU A 382 26.01 0.34 31.93
CA LEU A 382 24.79 0.14 31.15
C LEU A 382 23.57 -0.17 32.06
N MET A 383 22.44 0.48 31.81
CA MET A 383 21.11 -0.04 32.14
C MET A 383 20.29 0.00 30.83
N LEU A 384 20.19 -1.11 30.10
CA LEU A 384 19.12 -2.13 30.17
C LEU A 384 17.72 -1.57 29.88
N VAL A 385 17.32 -1.61 28.60
CA VAL A 385 15.92 -1.86 28.20
C VAL A 385 15.97 -2.85 27.03
N ILE A 386 15.87 -4.13 27.39
CA ILE A 386 15.36 -5.18 26.51
C ILE A 386 13.89 -5.29 26.91
N CYS A 387 12.99 -4.95 26.01
CA CYS A 387 11.58 -5.35 26.13
C CYS A 387 11.30 -6.31 24.97
N VAL A 388 11.24 -7.58 25.36
CA VAL A 388 10.68 -8.69 24.63
C VAL A 388 9.19 -8.43 24.48
N PHE A 389 8.67 -8.42 23.25
CA PHE A 389 7.26 -8.70 23.03
C PHE A 389 7.12 -10.17 22.64
N PHE A 390 6.52 -10.93 23.55
CA PHE A 390 6.02 -12.26 23.31
C PHE A 390 4.81 -12.19 22.38
N LEU A 391 4.76 -13.18 21.49
CA LEU A 391 3.61 -13.58 20.70
C LEU A 391 2.44 -13.97 21.63
N SER A 392 1.27 -13.37 21.44
CA SER A 392 0.00 -13.93 21.90
C SER A 392 -0.65 -14.67 20.73
N ALA A 393 -0.72 -15.99 20.86
CA ALA A 393 -1.52 -16.85 20.00
C ALA A 393 -3.00 -16.69 20.37
N CYS A 394 -3.84 -16.35 19.40
CA CYS A 394 -5.29 -16.50 19.51
C CYS A 394 -5.70 -17.81 18.85
N THR A 395 -6.36 -18.67 19.62
CA THR A 395 -7.10 -19.84 19.14
C THR A 395 -8.31 -19.39 18.31
N PRO A 396 -8.55 -19.93 17.11
CA PRO A 396 -9.79 -19.72 16.38
C PRO A 396 -10.87 -20.64 16.95
N ASN A 397 -12.01 -20.06 17.34
CA ASN A 397 -13.26 -20.80 17.45
C ASN A 397 -13.87 -20.85 16.05
N THR A 398 -13.94 -22.04 15.46
CA THR A 398 -14.77 -22.32 14.30
C THR A 398 -16.24 -22.15 14.69
N ARG A 399 -16.98 -21.37 13.90
CA ARG A 399 -18.44 -21.24 14.00
C ARG A 399 -19.04 -21.91 12.79
N ALA A 400 -19.88 -22.91 13.04
CA ALA A 400 -20.77 -23.50 12.04
C ALA A 400 -22.19 -23.03 12.38
N GLY A 401 -22.86 -22.39 11.43
CA GLY A 401 -24.25 -21.95 11.55
C GLY A 401 -24.67 -21.17 10.31
N GLU A 402 -25.84 -21.53 9.78
CA GLU A 402 -26.43 -21.13 8.50
C GLU A 402 -26.13 -19.68 8.08
N SER A 403 -25.59 -19.51 6.87
CA SER A 403 -25.31 -18.21 6.28
C SER A 403 -26.60 -17.53 5.85
N ASN A 404 -26.86 -16.35 6.39
CA ASN A 404 -27.96 -15.51 5.93
C ASN A 404 -27.62 -14.77 4.63
N ILE A 405 -28.64 -14.64 3.79
CA ILE A 405 -28.55 -13.92 2.53
C ILE A 405 -28.47 -12.41 2.79
N TYR A 406 -27.56 -11.76 2.08
CA TYR A 406 -27.39 -10.33 2.06
C TYR A 406 -27.77 -9.77 0.69
N ASN A 407 -28.61 -8.75 0.67
CA ASN A 407 -28.87 -7.94 -0.52
C ASN A 407 -28.46 -6.50 -0.23
N TYR A 408 -27.68 -5.90 -1.13
CA TYR A 408 -27.20 -4.51 -0.97
C TYR A 408 -28.35 -3.48 -0.94
N SER A 409 -29.48 -3.78 -1.60
CA SER A 409 -30.71 -2.99 -1.54
C SER A 409 -31.29 -2.89 -0.12
N PHE A 410 -31.10 -3.92 0.71
CA PHE A 410 -31.58 -3.99 2.09
C PHE A 410 -30.50 -3.70 3.14
N ARG A 411 -29.35 -3.12 2.77
CA ARG A 411 -28.23 -2.86 3.71
C ARG A 411 -28.56 -2.02 4.95
N GLN A 412 -29.74 -1.38 4.99
CA GLN A 412 -30.22 -0.52 6.07
C GLN A 412 -31.23 -1.20 6.99
N SER A 413 -31.65 -2.43 6.69
CA SER A 413 -32.58 -3.19 7.50
C SER A 413 -32.14 -4.65 7.61
N TYR A 414 -32.42 -5.27 8.74
CA TYR A 414 -32.21 -6.69 8.96
C TYR A 414 -33.27 -7.21 9.92
N GLU A 415 -33.78 -8.40 9.66
CA GLU A 415 -34.78 -9.02 10.51
C GLU A 415 -34.31 -10.39 10.99
N ASN A 416 -34.58 -10.68 12.26
CA ASN A 416 -34.46 -12.03 12.80
C ASN A 416 -35.80 -12.49 13.40
N GLU A 417 -35.78 -13.60 14.13
CA GLU A 417 -36.97 -14.23 14.71
C GLU A 417 -37.74 -13.30 15.67
N TYR A 418 -37.05 -12.42 16.39
CA TYR A 418 -37.63 -11.62 17.48
C TYR A 418 -37.65 -10.11 17.22
N TYR A 419 -36.72 -9.60 16.41
CA TYR A 419 -36.45 -8.18 16.25
C TYR A 419 -36.34 -7.78 14.77
N HIS A 420 -36.79 -6.57 14.46
CA HIS A 420 -36.53 -5.88 13.20
C HIS A 420 -35.57 -4.71 13.45
N PHE A 421 -34.38 -4.76 12.87
CA PHE A 421 -33.36 -3.72 12.95
C PHE A 421 -33.44 -2.84 11.71
N TYR A 422 -33.51 -1.52 11.88
CA TYR A 422 -33.50 -0.60 10.74
C TYR A 422 -32.88 0.75 11.10
N VAL A 423 -32.47 1.49 10.07
CA VAL A 423 -31.94 2.86 10.21
C VAL A 423 -33.11 3.85 10.22
N GLU A 424 -33.23 4.62 11.29
CA GLU A 424 -34.19 5.72 11.42
C GLU A 424 -33.49 7.07 11.20
N GLU A 425 -34.06 7.92 10.34
CA GLU A 425 -33.57 9.27 10.09
C GLU A 425 -34.32 10.28 10.96
N SER A 426 -33.60 10.91 11.89
CA SER A 426 -34.16 11.93 12.79
C SER A 426 -33.84 13.35 12.26
N GLU A 427 -34.72 14.33 12.53
CA GLU A 427 -34.51 15.75 12.21
C GLU A 427 -33.23 16.27 12.91
N GLY A 428 -32.08 16.28 12.20
CA GLY A 428 -30.81 16.77 12.75
C GLY A 428 -29.51 16.09 12.29
N ASN A 429 -29.51 15.26 11.24
CA ASN A 429 -28.33 14.52 10.73
C ASN A 429 -27.74 13.45 11.68
N GLU A 430 -28.32 13.18 12.84
CA GLU A 430 -27.96 12.01 13.66
C GLU A 430 -28.75 10.79 13.19
N THR A 431 -28.12 9.91 12.43
CA THR A 431 -28.70 8.61 12.08
C THR A 431 -28.59 7.62 13.21
N ARG A 432 -29.69 6.92 13.50
CA ARG A 432 -29.77 5.97 14.62
C ARG A 432 -30.22 4.62 14.09
N ILE A 433 -29.50 3.58 14.49
CA ILE A 433 -29.95 2.19 14.27
C ILE A 433 -30.85 1.85 15.47
N VAL A 434 -32.08 1.46 15.17
CA VAL A 434 -33.08 1.05 16.16
C VAL A 434 -33.45 -0.41 15.92
N PHE A 435 -33.95 -1.06 16.97
CA PHE A 435 -34.59 -2.35 16.84
C PHE A 435 -36.01 -2.29 17.39
N GLU A 436 -36.93 -2.91 16.68
CA GLU A 436 -38.34 -3.05 17.03
C GLU A 436 -38.62 -4.51 17.40
N VAL A 437 -39.27 -4.72 18.55
CA VAL A 437 -39.68 -6.06 19.00
C VAL A 437 -40.93 -6.48 18.22
N LYS A 438 -40.85 -7.54 17.40
CA LYS A 438 -41.94 -7.95 16.50
C LYS A 438 -43.26 -8.24 17.22
N GLN A 439 -43.20 -8.72 18.48
CA GLN A 439 -44.38 -9.08 19.26
C GLN A 439 -45.09 -7.88 19.91
N THR A 440 -44.34 -6.86 20.33
CA THR A 440 -44.88 -5.73 21.11
C THR A 440 -44.89 -4.42 20.34
N GLY A 441 -44.13 -4.31 19.26
CA GLY A 441 -43.90 -3.06 18.52
C GLY A 441 -43.03 -2.05 19.30
N ASP A 442 -42.45 -2.46 20.44
CA ASP A 442 -41.62 -1.59 21.25
C ASP A 442 -40.28 -1.31 20.56
N LYS A 443 -39.92 -0.02 20.47
CA LYS A 443 -38.71 0.46 19.80
C LYS A 443 -37.63 0.84 20.79
N GLN A 444 -36.42 0.38 20.55
CA GLN A 444 -35.25 0.69 21.38
C GLN A 444 -34.02 1.00 20.54
N HIS A 445 -33.07 1.72 21.14
CA HIS A 445 -31.78 2.02 20.50
C HIS A 445 -30.89 0.79 20.46
N PHE A 446 -30.41 0.44 19.26
CA PHE A 446 -29.51 -0.69 19.07
C PHE A 446 -28.08 -0.37 19.51
N VAL A 447 -27.54 0.77 19.08
CA VAL A 447 -26.17 1.17 19.42
C VAL A 447 -26.13 1.89 20.76
N ARG A 448 -25.46 1.27 21.74
CA ARG A 448 -25.32 1.79 23.11
C ARG A 448 -23.98 2.52 23.27
N ASN A 449 -23.86 3.71 22.70
CA ASN A 449 -22.63 4.51 22.81
C ASN A 449 -22.78 5.71 23.76
N PRO A 450 -22.12 5.71 24.94
CA PRO A 450 -22.17 6.84 25.86
C PRO A 450 -21.42 8.08 25.33
N MET A 451 -20.58 7.94 24.30
CA MET A 451 -19.74 9.00 23.72
C MET A 451 -20.11 9.29 22.26
N THR A 452 -21.34 9.73 22.01
CA THR A 452 -21.87 10.03 20.67
C THR A 452 -21.05 11.07 19.90
N SER A 453 -20.47 12.05 20.59
CA SER A 453 -19.71 13.15 19.96
C SER A 453 -18.36 12.77 19.33
N LEU A 454 -17.91 11.51 19.46
CA LEU A 454 -16.61 11.02 18.97
C LEU A 454 -16.74 9.77 18.11
N THR A 455 -17.95 9.42 17.74
CA THR A 455 -18.23 8.16 17.06
C THR A 455 -19.33 8.35 16.05
N ARG A 456 -19.00 8.09 14.79
CA ARG A 456 -19.98 8.06 13.71
C ARG A 456 -20.32 6.61 13.40
N VAL A 457 -21.58 6.26 13.55
CA VAL A 457 -22.13 4.96 13.13
C VAL A 457 -22.57 5.08 11.67
N GLU A 458 -22.19 4.12 10.83
CA GLU A 458 -22.65 4.12 9.43
C GLU A 458 -24.06 3.59 9.28
N LYS A 459 -24.74 4.04 8.21
CA LYS A 459 -26.10 3.65 7.87
C LYS A 459 -26.14 2.25 7.21
N THR A 460 -25.50 1.27 7.82
CA THR A 460 -25.49 -0.11 7.31
C THR A 460 -25.48 -1.12 8.45
N VAL A 461 -26.28 -2.17 8.27
CA VAL A 461 -26.43 -3.29 9.17
C VAL A 461 -26.28 -4.58 8.35
N PHE A 462 -25.60 -5.55 8.93
CA PHE A 462 -25.55 -6.92 8.41
C PHE A 462 -25.97 -7.86 9.53
N GLY A 463 -26.76 -8.89 9.24
CA GLY A 463 -27.21 -9.83 10.25
C GLY A 463 -27.01 -11.28 9.84
N ASN A 464 -26.62 -12.10 10.81
CA ASN A 464 -26.40 -13.53 10.66
C ASN A 464 -26.94 -14.28 11.88
N GLY A 465 -28.13 -14.86 11.75
CA GLY A 465 -28.90 -15.46 12.84
C GLY A 465 -29.14 -14.50 14.02
N SER A 466 -28.76 -14.93 15.22
CA SER A 466 -28.80 -14.12 16.44
C SER A 466 -27.65 -13.10 16.54
N TYR A 467 -26.84 -12.90 15.50
CA TYR A 467 -25.76 -11.92 15.52
C TYR A 467 -26.04 -10.78 14.54
N VAL A 468 -25.97 -9.55 15.01
CA VAL A 468 -26.16 -8.35 14.20
C VAL A 468 -24.89 -7.51 14.24
N TYR A 469 -24.47 -7.04 13.08
CA TYR A 469 -23.21 -6.35 12.87
C TYR A 469 -23.48 -4.90 12.44
N TYR A 470 -22.72 -3.98 13.01
CA TYR A 470 -22.73 -2.57 12.60
C TYR A 470 -21.31 -2.03 12.46
N MET A 471 -21.16 -1.01 11.62
CA MET A 471 -19.89 -0.36 11.35
C MET A 471 -19.84 1.01 12.00
N LYS A 472 -18.71 1.33 12.63
CA LYS A 472 -18.47 2.65 13.22
C LYS A 472 -17.08 3.19 12.94
N TYR A 473 -17.01 4.50 12.88
CA TYR A 473 -15.78 5.28 12.86
C TYR A 473 -15.60 5.99 14.18
N ASN A 474 -14.46 5.76 14.83
CA ASN A 474 -14.08 6.51 16.01
C ASN A 474 -13.16 7.68 15.60
N SER A 475 -13.44 8.85 16.17
CA SER A 475 -12.59 10.02 16.07
C SER A 475 -11.95 10.35 17.42
N ASP A 476 -10.73 10.88 17.41
CA ASP A 476 -10.13 11.48 18.62
C ASP A 476 -10.42 12.97 18.64
N LYS A 477 -10.92 13.50 19.77
CA LYS A 477 -10.96 14.94 20.05
C LYS A 477 -9.54 15.42 20.36
N SER A 478 -8.76 15.68 19.32
CA SER A 478 -7.75 16.73 19.42
C SER A 478 -8.44 18.03 19.00
N GLU A 479 -8.17 19.15 19.69
CA GLU A 479 -8.80 20.49 19.50
C GLU A 479 -8.72 21.06 18.06
N ILE A 480 -8.20 20.29 17.11
CA ILE A 480 -7.80 20.66 15.76
C ILE A 480 -8.56 19.83 14.72
N ARG A 481 -9.15 18.65 15.05
CA ARG A 481 -9.95 17.85 14.10
C ARG A 481 -10.63 16.60 14.67
N GLU A 482 -11.85 16.28 14.21
CA GLU A 482 -12.37 14.90 14.14
C GLU A 482 -11.76 14.18 12.94
N GLN A 483 -10.64 13.49 13.14
CA GLN A 483 -10.14 12.51 12.16
C GLN A 483 -10.74 11.16 12.51
N MET A 484 -11.30 10.45 11.51
CA MET A 484 -11.64 9.05 11.65
C MET A 484 -10.33 8.27 11.81
N ASN A 485 -9.97 8.01 13.05
CA ASN A 485 -8.70 7.36 13.37
C ASN A 485 -8.83 5.85 13.21
N ARG A 486 -10.05 5.34 13.34
CA ARG A 486 -10.29 3.92 13.46
C ARG A 486 -11.63 3.55 12.86
N LEU A 487 -11.61 2.61 11.94
CA LEU A 487 -12.78 1.87 11.48
C LEU A 487 -12.90 0.61 12.34
N SER A 488 -14.08 0.37 12.91
CA SER A 488 -14.39 -0.85 13.67
C SER A 488 -15.70 -1.46 13.18
N ILE A 489 -15.73 -2.78 12.99
CA ILE A 489 -16.95 -3.56 12.78
C ILE A 489 -17.25 -4.30 14.07
N ILE A 490 -18.46 -4.12 14.57
CA ILE A 490 -18.92 -4.66 15.86
C ILE A 490 -19.99 -5.70 15.60
N GLU A 491 -19.84 -6.85 16.23
CA GLU A 491 -20.82 -7.91 16.38
C GLU A 491 -21.58 -7.71 17.68
N VAL A 492 -22.91 -7.85 17.62
CA VAL A 492 -23.81 -7.81 18.77
C VAL A 492 -24.60 -9.11 18.78
N ASN A 493 -24.52 -9.87 19.88
CA ASN A 493 -25.40 -11.01 20.10
C ASN A 493 -26.79 -10.50 20.50
N THR A 494 -27.85 -10.84 19.78
CA THR A 494 -29.22 -10.32 20.04
C THR A 494 -29.91 -10.98 21.24
N ASP A 495 -29.39 -12.10 21.73
CA ASP A 495 -29.93 -12.81 22.89
C ASP A 495 -29.42 -12.17 24.20
N THR A 496 -28.15 -11.75 24.23
CA THR A 496 -27.52 -11.14 25.43
C THR A 496 -27.26 -9.64 25.30
N PHE A 497 -27.28 -9.10 24.08
CA PHE A 497 -26.82 -7.75 23.72
C PHE A 497 -25.34 -7.48 24.04
N ASP A 498 -24.51 -8.52 24.09
CA ASP A 498 -23.06 -8.37 24.25
C ASP A 498 -22.38 -7.92 22.95
N GLU A 499 -21.50 -6.93 23.04
CA GLU A 499 -20.74 -6.40 21.90
C GLU A 499 -19.32 -7.00 21.81
N LYS A 500 -18.88 -7.32 20.59
CA LYS A 500 -17.52 -7.77 20.28
C LYS A 500 -16.99 -7.09 19.01
N ILE A 501 -15.74 -6.62 19.04
CA ILE A 501 -15.08 -6.08 17.84
C ILE A 501 -14.56 -7.26 17.00
N VAL A 502 -15.02 -7.37 15.76
CA VAL A 502 -14.61 -8.43 14.82
C VAL A 502 -13.54 -7.95 13.85
N PHE A 503 -13.55 -6.66 13.53
CA PHE A 503 -12.52 -6.04 12.71
C PHE A 503 -12.22 -4.63 13.16
N GLU A 504 -10.94 -4.29 13.10
CA GLU A 504 -10.45 -2.96 13.43
C GLU A 504 -9.30 -2.57 12.52
N LYS A 505 -9.42 -1.43 11.85
CA LYS A 505 -8.36 -0.85 11.05
C LYS A 505 -8.02 0.54 11.58
N ASN A 506 -6.74 0.71 11.91
CA ASN A 506 -6.21 2.03 12.19
C ASN A 506 -6.02 2.80 10.87
N LEU A 507 -6.74 3.90 10.73
CA LEU A 507 -6.69 4.80 9.57
C LEU A 507 -5.67 5.93 9.78
N ASN A 508 -4.99 5.99 10.94
CA ASN A 508 -3.93 6.96 11.17
C ASN A 508 -2.66 6.63 10.38
N THR A 509 -2.34 7.50 9.43
CA THR A 509 -1.13 7.44 8.60
C THR A 509 0.18 7.70 9.35
N VAL A 510 0.13 8.12 10.62
CA VAL A 510 1.33 8.68 11.29
C VAL A 510 2.05 7.68 12.21
N LYS A 511 1.47 6.51 12.54
CA LYS A 511 2.08 5.61 13.53
C LYS A 511 1.77 4.13 13.31
N THR A 512 2.50 3.49 12.41
CA THR A 512 2.84 2.06 12.56
C THR A 512 4.35 1.92 12.48
N SER A 513 4.96 1.58 13.63
CA SER A 513 6.40 1.50 13.92
C SER A 513 7.16 0.38 13.18
N ILE A 514 6.50 -0.32 12.27
CA ILE A 514 7.10 -1.23 11.29
C ILE A 514 6.50 -0.83 9.95
N ASN A 515 7.23 0.02 9.22
CA ASN A 515 6.79 0.67 8.00
C ASN A 515 6.80 -0.31 6.80
N LEU A 516 6.05 -1.41 6.89
CA LEU A 516 5.82 -2.37 5.81
C LEU A 516 4.59 -2.02 4.95
N PHE A 517 3.79 -1.03 5.36
CA PHE A 517 2.61 -0.60 4.62
C PHE A 517 2.44 0.91 4.70
N LYS A 518 3.00 1.64 3.74
CA LYS A 518 2.50 2.98 3.39
C LYS A 518 1.09 2.77 2.85
N SER A 519 0.07 3.11 3.63
CA SER A 519 -1.31 3.17 3.12
C SER A 519 -1.34 4.24 2.03
N ASN A 520 -1.48 3.83 0.78
CA ASN A 520 -1.65 4.74 -0.35
C ASN A 520 -2.90 5.63 -0.12
N ASN A 521 -2.90 6.86 -0.64
CA ASN A 521 -4.09 7.72 -0.62
C ASN A 521 -5.34 7.00 -1.19
N LYS A 522 -5.16 6.07 -2.13
CA LYS A 522 -6.20 5.17 -2.66
C LYS A 522 -6.82 4.25 -1.59
N GLU A 523 -6.05 3.77 -0.62
CA GLU A 523 -6.56 2.91 0.47
C GLU A 523 -7.44 3.71 1.44
N MET A 524 -7.05 4.95 1.76
CA MET A 524 -7.85 5.84 2.61
C MET A 524 -9.14 6.30 1.91
N ALA A 525 -9.05 6.63 0.61
CA ALA A 525 -10.23 6.96 -0.20
C ALA A 525 -11.24 5.80 -0.24
N PHE A 526 -10.76 4.55 -0.31
CA PHE A 526 -11.61 3.36 -0.24
C PHE A 526 -12.36 3.28 1.09
N PHE A 527 -11.68 3.40 2.23
CA PHE A 527 -12.36 3.32 3.53
C PHE A 527 -13.41 4.42 3.72
N HIS A 528 -13.19 5.61 3.15
CA HIS A 528 -14.20 6.66 3.14
C HIS A 528 -15.38 6.40 2.20
N SER A 529 -15.25 5.51 1.22
CA SER A 529 -16.29 5.15 0.27
C SER A 529 -17.02 3.85 0.61
N VAL A 530 -16.67 3.17 1.71
CA VAL A 530 -17.35 1.94 2.12
C VAL A 530 -18.81 2.26 2.45
N SER A 531 -19.71 1.62 1.71
CA SER A 531 -21.15 1.86 1.72
C SER A 531 -21.95 0.68 2.29
N GLY A 532 -21.31 -0.48 2.42
CA GLY A 532 -21.88 -1.68 3.03
C GLY A 532 -20.80 -2.74 3.27
N PHE A 533 -21.14 -3.76 4.03
CA PHE A 533 -20.26 -4.90 4.29
C PHE A 533 -21.06 -6.17 4.57
N PHE A 534 -20.45 -7.32 4.36
CA PHE A 534 -20.97 -8.64 4.71
C PHE A 534 -19.81 -9.57 5.07
N LEU A 535 -20.10 -10.70 5.71
CA LEU A 535 -19.09 -11.61 6.27
C LEU A 535 -19.39 -13.06 5.89
N ASP A 536 -18.33 -13.85 5.74
CA ASP A 536 -18.38 -15.31 5.81
C ASP A 536 -17.61 -15.82 7.05
N GLU A 537 -17.35 -17.12 7.13
CA GLU A 537 -16.63 -17.73 8.25
C GLU A 537 -15.20 -17.19 8.45
N GLU A 538 -14.50 -16.80 7.39
CA GLU A 538 -13.07 -16.48 7.40
C GLU A 538 -12.77 -15.01 7.05
N ASN A 539 -13.68 -14.33 6.36
CA ASN A 539 -13.45 -13.08 5.66
C ASN A 539 -14.56 -12.05 5.88
N ILE A 540 -14.18 -10.80 5.67
CA ILE A 540 -15.06 -9.63 5.66
C ILE A 540 -14.96 -9.00 4.28
N TYR A 541 -16.09 -8.71 3.68
CA TYR A 541 -16.19 -8.08 2.37
C TYR A 541 -16.66 -6.64 2.55
N LEU A 542 -15.80 -5.70 2.18
CA LEU A 542 -16.09 -4.27 2.23
C LEU A 542 -16.48 -3.80 0.83
N VAL A 543 -17.68 -3.21 0.71
CA VAL A 543 -18.23 -2.70 -0.55
C VAL A 543 -17.91 -1.22 -0.68
N GLY A 544 -16.93 -0.89 -1.53
CA GLY A 544 -16.59 0.48 -1.89
C GLY A 544 -17.38 0.98 -3.10
N HIS A 545 -17.02 2.18 -3.58
CA HIS A 545 -17.68 2.81 -4.73
C HIS A 545 -17.39 2.12 -6.08
N ASP A 546 -16.16 1.63 -6.28
CA ASP A 546 -15.66 1.06 -7.55
C ASP A 546 -15.00 -0.33 -7.40
N GLU A 547 -14.93 -0.85 -6.17
CA GLU A 547 -14.33 -2.14 -5.89
C GLU A 547 -14.87 -2.78 -4.61
N ILE A 548 -14.76 -4.11 -4.52
CA ILE A 548 -14.98 -4.89 -3.30
C ILE A 548 -13.64 -5.41 -2.80
N ARG A 549 -13.39 -5.23 -1.51
CA ARG A 549 -12.18 -5.74 -0.85
C ARG A 549 -12.53 -6.84 0.13
N ARG A 550 -11.85 -7.99 -0.03
CA ARG A 550 -11.84 -9.09 0.93
C ARG A 550 -10.79 -8.81 2.00
N VAL A 551 -11.16 -9.00 3.25
CA VAL A 551 -10.30 -8.86 4.43
C VAL A 551 -10.37 -10.15 5.23
N HIS A 552 -9.23 -10.83 5.35
CA HIS A 552 -9.17 -12.07 6.12
C HIS A 552 -9.23 -11.74 7.63
N GLN A 553 -10.17 -12.35 8.37
CA GLN A 553 -10.46 -12.00 9.77
C GLN A 553 -9.26 -12.23 10.70
N SER A 554 -8.55 -13.36 10.57
CA SER A 554 -7.40 -13.69 11.44
C SER A 554 -6.10 -12.95 11.09
N THR A 555 -5.84 -12.66 9.81
CA THR A 555 -4.56 -12.08 9.36
C THR A 555 -4.64 -10.58 9.07
N GLY A 556 -5.84 -10.02 8.90
CA GLY A 556 -6.05 -8.64 8.49
C GLY A 556 -5.57 -8.33 7.07
N LYS A 557 -5.15 -9.34 6.29
CA LYS A 557 -4.70 -9.17 4.90
C LYS A 557 -5.88 -8.77 4.03
N MET A 558 -5.67 -7.72 3.24
CA MET A 558 -6.67 -7.15 2.34
C MET A 558 -6.31 -7.41 0.88
N SER A 559 -7.30 -7.77 0.06
CA SER A 559 -7.15 -7.92 -1.39
C SER A 559 -8.40 -7.37 -2.09
N VAL A 560 -8.20 -6.70 -3.23
CA VAL A 560 -9.29 -6.36 -4.13
C VAL A 560 -9.72 -7.63 -4.86
N ILE A 561 -11.00 -7.98 -4.79
CA ILE A 561 -11.52 -9.20 -5.42
C ILE A 561 -12.34 -8.90 -6.67
N ILE A 562 -13.14 -7.83 -6.65
CA ILE A 562 -14.02 -7.44 -7.75
C ILE A 562 -13.81 -5.94 -7.99
N ARG A 563 -13.72 -5.55 -9.26
CA ARG A 563 -13.67 -4.15 -9.71
C ARG A 563 -14.82 -3.88 -10.66
N PHE A 564 -15.53 -2.79 -10.46
CA PHE A 564 -16.62 -2.35 -11.34
C PHE A 564 -16.57 -0.83 -11.50
N SER A 565 -17.03 -0.32 -12.65
CA SER A 565 -17.08 1.12 -12.88
C SER A 565 -18.13 1.83 -12.03
N VAL A 566 -19.28 1.17 -11.79
CA VAL A 566 -20.38 1.67 -10.95
C VAL A 566 -21.04 0.48 -10.27
N LEU A 567 -21.21 0.53 -8.95
CA LEU A 567 -22.01 -0.45 -8.22
C LEU A 567 -23.49 -0.32 -8.61
N ARG A 568 -24.04 -1.34 -9.30
CA ARG A 568 -25.46 -1.39 -9.63
C ARG A 568 -26.25 -2.13 -8.56
N HIS A 569 -26.12 -3.46 -8.53
CA HIS A 569 -26.75 -4.33 -7.54
C HIS A 569 -25.79 -5.45 -7.15
N LEU A 570 -25.89 -5.87 -5.89
CA LEU A 570 -25.08 -6.92 -5.30
C LEU A 570 -25.90 -7.72 -4.29
N ALA A 571 -25.68 -9.03 -4.27
CA ALA A 571 -26.15 -9.93 -3.23
C ALA A 571 -25.09 -10.97 -2.86
N PHE A 572 -25.27 -11.62 -1.72
CA PHE A 572 -24.36 -12.62 -1.18
C PHE A 572 -25.15 -13.68 -0.42
N ASP A 573 -24.90 -14.97 -0.68
CA ASP A 573 -25.61 -16.09 -0.04
C ASP A 573 -24.84 -16.75 1.12
N GLY A 574 -23.63 -16.27 1.44
CA GLY A 574 -22.71 -16.91 2.39
C GLY A 574 -21.47 -17.50 1.75
N GLN A 575 -21.50 -17.79 0.45
CA GLN A 575 -20.35 -18.33 -0.30
C GLN A 575 -20.13 -17.61 -1.64
N THR A 576 -21.21 -17.20 -2.30
CA THR A 576 -21.19 -16.66 -3.65
C THR A 576 -21.65 -15.22 -3.64
N ILE A 577 -20.84 -14.34 -4.23
CA ILE A 577 -21.21 -12.94 -4.47
C ILE A 577 -21.84 -12.85 -5.85
N TYR A 578 -23.06 -12.36 -5.91
CA TYR A 578 -23.78 -12.06 -7.15
C TYR A 578 -23.69 -10.56 -7.41
N TYR A 579 -23.28 -10.16 -8.60
CA TYR A 579 -23.25 -8.75 -8.99
C TYR A 579 -23.55 -8.55 -10.47
N ILE A 580 -23.97 -7.35 -10.84
CA ILE A 580 -24.26 -6.99 -12.23
C ILE A 580 -23.00 -6.38 -12.86
N ASP A 581 -22.58 -6.92 -14.01
CA ASP A 581 -21.46 -6.39 -14.79
C ASP A 581 -21.86 -5.18 -15.68
N GLU A 582 -20.90 -4.66 -16.46
CA GLU A 582 -21.15 -3.53 -17.36
C GLU A 582 -22.12 -3.87 -18.50
N LYS A 583 -22.27 -5.15 -18.85
CA LYS A 583 -23.16 -5.68 -19.89
C LYS A 583 -24.56 -6.03 -19.36
N SER A 584 -24.87 -5.66 -18.10
CA SER A 584 -26.13 -6.00 -17.42
C SER A 584 -26.34 -7.51 -17.20
N GLN A 585 -25.26 -8.29 -17.17
CA GLN A 585 -25.29 -9.73 -16.89
C GLN A 585 -25.01 -9.96 -15.41
N VAL A 586 -25.66 -10.96 -14.80
CA VAL A 586 -25.35 -11.34 -13.43
C VAL A 586 -24.16 -12.31 -13.43
N VAL A 587 -23.12 -11.93 -12.69
CA VAL A 587 -21.91 -12.73 -12.48
C VAL A 587 -21.97 -13.32 -11.08
N LYS A 588 -21.69 -14.62 -10.97
CA LYS A 588 -21.43 -15.29 -9.69
C LYS A 588 -19.92 -15.36 -9.46
N TYR A 589 -19.49 -14.89 -8.30
CA TYR A 589 -18.12 -14.95 -7.81
C TYR A 589 -18.08 -15.89 -6.60
N ASP A 590 -17.46 -17.05 -6.73
CA ASP A 590 -17.30 -18.00 -5.63
C ASP A 590 -16.12 -17.58 -4.75
N THR A 591 -16.38 -17.27 -3.48
CA THR A 591 -15.37 -16.76 -2.56
C THR A 591 -14.31 -17.79 -2.17
N ARG A 592 -14.56 -19.08 -2.41
CA ARG A 592 -13.60 -20.17 -2.11
C ARG A 592 -12.65 -20.45 -3.26
N THR A 593 -13.15 -20.39 -4.49
CA THR A 593 -12.37 -20.73 -5.69
C THR A 593 -11.80 -19.51 -6.40
N ASP A 594 -12.27 -18.30 -6.06
CA ASP A 594 -11.96 -17.04 -6.73
C ASP A 594 -12.30 -17.09 -8.25
N ILE A 595 -13.31 -17.89 -8.63
CA ILE A 595 -13.79 -18.04 -10.01
C ILE A 595 -15.02 -17.16 -10.23
N GLU A 596 -14.99 -16.43 -11.35
CA GLU A 596 -16.13 -15.68 -11.88
C GLU A 596 -16.79 -16.48 -13.00
N GLU A 597 -18.10 -16.62 -12.94
CA GLU A 597 -18.91 -17.23 -13.99
C GLU A 597 -20.16 -16.40 -14.25
N VAL A 598 -20.46 -16.16 -15.51
CA VAL A 598 -21.66 -15.44 -15.92
C VAL A 598 -22.86 -16.40 -15.86
N ILE A 599 -23.96 -15.97 -15.25
CA ILE A 599 -25.21 -16.74 -15.27
C ILE A 599 -25.85 -16.57 -16.65
N PRO A 600 -25.98 -17.65 -17.44
CA PRO A 600 -26.52 -17.56 -18.78
C PRO A 600 -27.98 -17.10 -18.73
N ASP A 601 -28.36 -16.29 -19.72
CA ASP A 601 -29.72 -15.77 -19.91
C ASP A 601 -30.29 -14.86 -18.81
N LEU A 602 -29.56 -14.61 -17.73
CA LEU A 602 -29.94 -13.68 -16.68
C LEU A 602 -29.36 -12.28 -16.96
N VAL A 603 -30.10 -11.49 -17.74
CA VAL A 603 -29.76 -10.10 -18.06
C VAL A 603 -30.70 -9.14 -17.35
N THR A 604 -30.16 -8.33 -16.44
CA THR A 604 -30.92 -7.43 -15.59
C THR A 604 -30.13 -6.20 -15.14
N GLN A 605 -30.85 -5.17 -14.69
CA GLN A 605 -30.28 -4.02 -13.97
C GLN A 605 -30.65 -4.02 -12.49
N TYR A 606 -31.53 -4.91 -12.06
CA TYR A 606 -32.04 -5.00 -10.70
C TYR A 606 -32.40 -6.45 -10.38
N PHE A 607 -31.83 -6.98 -9.30
CA PHE A 607 -32.19 -8.29 -8.79
C PHE A 607 -32.19 -8.31 -7.25
N ILE A 608 -32.89 -9.30 -6.70
CA ILE A 608 -32.93 -9.65 -5.28
C ILE A 608 -32.67 -11.15 -5.18
N LEU A 609 -31.78 -11.52 -4.28
CA LEU A 609 -31.51 -12.91 -3.91
C LEU A 609 -32.40 -13.30 -2.71
N THR A 610 -33.08 -14.43 -2.84
CA THR A 610 -33.83 -15.11 -1.77
C THR A 610 -33.20 -16.47 -1.48
N ASN A 611 -33.68 -17.20 -0.47
CA ASN A 611 -33.11 -18.49 -0.04
C ASN A 611 -32.82 -19.46 -1.19
N ASN A 612 -33.73 -19.54 -2.16
CA ASN A 612 -33.64 -20.50 -3.26
C ASN A 612 -33.70 -19.87 -4.65
N GLU A 613 -34.01 -18.58 -4.77
CA GLU A 613 -34.29 -17.94 -6.06
C GLU A 613 -33.70 -16.53 -6.19
N ILE A 614 -33.26 -16.18 -7.39
CA ILE A 614 -32.96 -14.80 -7.81
C ILE A 614 -34.17 -14.24 -8.51
N ILE A 615 -34.80 -13.22 -7.93
CA ILE A 615 -35.90 -12.47 -8.53
C ILE A 615 -35.29 -11.26 -9.24
N PHE A 616 -35.62 -11.05 -10.51
CA PHE A 616 -35.01 -9.99 -11.32
C PHE A 616 -35.95 -9.42 -12.37
N LEU A 617 -35.63 -8.22 -12.85
CA LEU A 617 -36.28 -7.61 -14.01
C LEU A 617 -35.60 -8.13 -15.28
N ASN A 618 -36.29 -8.97 -16.04
CA ASN A 618 -35.72 -9.59 -17.23
C ASN A 618 -35.69 -8.61 -18.41
N ARG A 619 -34.50 -8.14 -18.78
CA ARG A 619 -34.35 -7.25 -19.94
C ARG A 619 -34.72 -7.91 -21.26
N LYS A 620 -34.54 -9.23 -21.40
CA LYS A 620 -34.89 -9.97 -22.62
C LYS A 620 -36.40 -10.08 -22.84
N ASP A 621 -37.22 -9.88 -21.81
CA ASP A 621 -38.69 -9.88 -21.90
C ASP A 621 -39.28 -8.59 -21.30
N LYS A 622 -38.86 -7.43 -21.85
CA LYS A 622 -39.44 -6.11 -21.57
C LYS A 622 -39.49 -5.73 -20.08
N GLN A 623 -38.50 -6.12 -19.29
CA GLN A 623 -38.43 -5.85 -17.85
C GLN A 623 -39.61 -6.43 -17.05
N LYS A 624 -40.16 -7.58 -17.47
CA LYS A 624 -41.07 -8.37 -16.62
C LYS A 624 -40.31 -9.02 -15.48
N ILE A 625 -41.01 -9.34 -14.40
CA ILE A 625 -40.42 -10.01 -13.24
C ILE A 625 -40.27 -11.50 -13.54
N TYR A 626 -39.06 -12.02 -13.35
CA TYR A 626 -38.73 -13.43 -13.41
C TYR A 626 -38.09 -13.86 -12.09
N ALA A 627 -38.26 -15.14 -11.74
CA ALA A 627 -37.45 -15.80 -10.72
C ALA A 627 -36.63 -16.91 -11.36
N MET A 628 -35.36 -17.01 -10.97
CA MET A 628 -34.48 -18.11 -11.34
C MET A 628 -34.14 -18.91 -10.09
N ASN A 629 -34.35 -20.22 -10.11
CA ASN A 629 -33.91 -21.08 -9.03
C ASN A 629 -32.38 -21.22 -9.02
N VAL A 630 -31.75 -21.01 -7.87
CA VAL A 630 -30.29 -20.99 -7.72
C VAL A 630 -29.66 -22.39 -7.89
N SER A 631 -30.41 -23.45 -7.58
CA SER A 631 -29.89 -24.84 -7.59
C SER A 631 -29.86 -25.47 -8.97
N ASP A 632 -30.88 -25.21 -9.80
CA ASP A 632 -31.04 -25.83 -11.11
C ASP A 632 -31.08 -24.84 -12.29
N SER A 633 -30.93 -23.54 -12.01
CA SER A 633 -30.95 -22.45 -12.99
C SER A 633 -32.23 -22.38 -13.82
N THR A 634 -33.35 -22.92 -13.33
CA THR A 634 -34.63 -22.87 -14.02
C THR A 634 -35.31 -21.50 -13.86
N PHE A 635 -35.87 -20.97 -14.94
CA PHE A 635 -36.55 -19.67 -14.95
C PHE A 635 -38.07 -19.83 -14.90
N ARG A 636 -38.73 -19.06 -14.03
CA ARG A 636 -40.19 -18.88 -14.01
C ARG A 636 -40.56 -17.41 -14.16
N ARG A 637 -41.56 -17.12 -14.98
CA ARG A 637 -42.12 -15.78 -15.13
C ARG A 637 -43.11 -15.50 -13.99
N ILE A 638 -43.00 -14.33 -13.36
CA ILE A 638 -43.86 -13.90 -12.25
C ILE A 638 -44.94 -12.94 -12.73
N THR A 639 -44.58 -11.98 -13.59
CA THR A 639 -45.54 -11.02 -14.15
C THR A 639 -45.64 -11.14 -15.67
N ASP A 640 -46.86 -10.96 -16.19
CA ASP A 640 -47.08 -10.83 -17.63
C ASP A 640 -46.96 -9.37 -18.13
N VAL A 641 -46.92 -8.41 -17.21
CA VAL A 641 -46.81 -6.97 -17.49
C VAL A 641 -45.38 -6.46 -17.24
N PRO A 642 -44.87 -5.54 -18.09
CA PRO A 642 -43.61 -4.84 -17.87
C PRO A 642 -43.57 -4.08 -16.54
N VAL A 643 -42.47 -4.18 -15.81
CA VAL A 643 -42.31 -3.58 -14.48
C VAL A 643 -41.17 -2.55 -14.48
N LEU A 644 -41.42 -1.41 -13.83
CA LEU A 644 -40.43 -0.34 -13.67
C LEU A 644 -39.45 -0.66 -12.53
N GLU A 645 -40.00 -0.99 -11.38
CA GLU A 645 -39.28 -1.36 -10.16
C GLU A 645 -40.14 -2.30 -9.32
N PHE A 646 -39.49 -3.12 -8.50
CA PHE A 646 -40.18 -3.94 -7.51
C PHE A 646 -39.45 -3.96 -6.18
N TYR A 647 -40.20 -4.21 -5.11
CA TYR A 647 -39.74 -4.41 -3.75
C TYR A 647 -40.28 -5.75 -3.24
N PHE A 648 -39.50 -6.41 -2.39
CA PHE A 648 -39.82 -7.73 -1.85
C PHE A 648 -39.84 -7.68 -0.32
N ASP A 649 -40.95 -8.10 0.27
CA ASP A 649 -41.24 -8.07 1.72
C ASP A 649 -41.56 -9.49 2.22
N GLU A 650 -40.66 -10.45 2.01
CA GLU A 650 -40.70 -11.91 2.31
C GLU A 650 -41.94 -12.71 1.86
N GLN A 651 -43.14 -12.19 2.10
CA GLN A 651 -44.47 -12.70 1.81
C GLN A 651 -45.11 -12.05 0.57
N SER A 652 -44.57 -10.95 0.04
CA SER A 652 -45.18 -10.25 -1.10
C SER A 652 -44.17 -9.49 -1.97
N ILE A 653 -44.41 -9.49 -3.27
CA ILE A 653 -43.76 -8.61 -4.24
C ILE A 653 -44.67 -7.42 -4.50
N PHE A 654 -44.15 -6.22 -4.23
CA PHE A 654 -44.78 -4.97 -4.64
C PHE A 654 -44.08 -4.46 -5.90
N TYR A 655 -44.83 -4.12 -6.94
CA TYR A 655 -44.23 -3.66 -8.19
C TYR A 655 -45.00 -2.51 -8.82
N VAL A 656 -44.30 -1.65 -9.55
CA VAL A 656 -44.90 -0.56 -10.33
C VAL A 656 -44.97 -0.97 -11.79
N SER A 657 -46.17 -1.08 -12.35
CA SER A 657 -46.35 -1.43 -13.77
C SER A 657 -45.91 -0.27 -14.66
N LYS A 658 -45.19 -0.56 -15.75
CA LYS A 658 -44.84 0.47 -16.74
C LYS A 658 -46.03 0.94 -17.58
N ASP A 659 -47.05 0.10 -17.72
CA ASP A 659 -48.18 0.39 -18.61
C ASP A 659 -49.07 1.50 -18.05
N ASP A 660 -49.22 1.57 -16.72
CA ASP A 660 -50.13 2.52 -16.06
C ASP A 660 -49.52 3.28 -14.88
N LEU A 661 -48.25 3.01 -14.54
CA LEU A 661 -47.50 3.64 -13.44
C LEU A 661 -48.15 3.47 -12.05
N LYS A 662 -48.98 2.43 -11.86
CA LYS A 662 -49.58 2.12 -10.56
C LYS A 662 -48.82 1.01 -9.85
N GLN A 663 -48.89 1.05 -8.51
CA GLN A 663 -48.32 0.02 -7.64
C GLN A 663 -49.31 -1.13 -7.44
N TYR A 664 -48.80 -2.34 -7.57
CA TYR A 664 -49.52 -3.59 -7.40
C TYR A 664 -48.83 -4.45 -6.35
N ARG A 665 -49.61 -5.32 -5.68
CA ARG A 665 -49.12 -6.31 -4.72
C ARG A 665 -49.39 -7.70 -5.27
N LEU A 666 -48.41 -8.58 -5.18
CA LEU A 666 -48.50 -9.99 -5.54
C LEU A 666 -48.01 -10.81 -4.34
N ASP A 667 -48.86 -11.70 -3.83
CA ASP A 667 -48.49 -12.55 -2.68
C ASP A 667 -47.47 -13.61 -3.13
N TRP A 668 -46.38 -13.73 -2.38
CA TRP A 668 -45.27 -14.64 -2.62
C TRP A 668 -45.43 -15.88 -1.74
N ALA A 669 -45.57 -17.04 -2.35
CA ALA A 669 -45.75 -18.34 -1.68
C ALA A 669 -44.69 -19.33 -2.14
#